data_AF-A0A7G2EV96-F1
#
_entry.id   AF-A0A7G2EV96-F1
#
_cell.length_a   1.000
_cell.length_b   1.000
_cell.length_c   1.000
_cell.angle_alpha   90.00
_cell.angle_beta   90.00
_cell.angle_gamma   90.00
#
_symmetry.space_group_name_H-M   'P 1'
#
loop_
_entity.id
_entity.type
_entity.pdbx_description
1 polymer ?
#
loop_
_entity_poly.entity_id
_entity_poly.type
_entity_poly.pdbx_seq_one_letter_code
_entity_poly.pdbx_strand_id
1 'polypeptide(L)'
;MTLPEKIGQMTQIERSVASPQVITNSFIGSVQSGAGSWPLEDAKSSDWADMIDGFQRSALASRLGIPIIYGTDAVHGNNNVYGATVFPHNIGLGATRDADLVKRIGAATALEIRASGVHWTFAPCVAVLGDPRWGRCYESYSEAAKIVCEMSLLISGLQGEPPEEHPYGYPFLAGRNNVIACAKHFVGDGGTEKGLSEGNTITSYEDLEKIHVAPYLNCIAQGVSTVMASFSSWNGSRLHSDYFLLTEVLKQKLGFKGFLVSDWDGLETISEPEGSNYRNCVMVPFKYEQFIQDMTDLVESGEIPIARVNDAVERILRVKFVAGLFEHPLADRSLLGTVGCKEHREVAREAVRKSLVLLKNGKNADTPFLPLDRNAKRILVVGMHANDLGNQCGGWTKIKSGQSGRITIGTTLLDSIKAAVGDKTEVIFEKTPTKETLASSDGFSYAIVAVGEPPYAEMKGDNSELTIPFNGNNIITAVAEKIPTLVILFSGRPMVLEPTVLEKTEALVAAWFPGTEGQGMSDVIFGDYDFKGKLPVSWFKRVDQLPLNAEANSYDPLFPLGFGLTSNFDKEKVVQQLQRRRRVKKMVVEESSCVYKNGDAPVEARVKDLLSRMTLPEKIGQMTQIERRVASPSAFTDFFIGSVLNAGGSVPFEDAKSSDWADMIDGFQRSALASRLGIPIIYGTDAVHGNNNVYGATVFPHNIGLGATRDADLVRRIGAATALEVRASGVHWAFSPCVAVLRDPRWGRCYESYGEDPELVCEMTSLVSGLQGVPPEEHPNGYPFVAGRNNVVACVKHFVGDGGTDKGINEGNTIASYEELEKIHIPPYLKCLAQGVSTVMASYSSWNGTRLHADRFLLTEILKEKLGFKGFLVSDWEGLDRLSEPQGSNYRYCIKTAVNAGIDMVMVPFKYEQFIQDMTDLVESGEIPMARINDAVERILRVKFVAGLFGHPLTDRSLLPTVGCNEHRELAQEAVRKSLVLLKNGKNADKPFLPLDRNAKRIIVTGTHADDLGYQCGGWTKTWFGLSGRITIGTTLLDAIKEAVGDETEVIYEKTPSKETLASSEGFSYAIVAVGEPPYAETMGDNSELRIPFNGTDIVTAVAEIIPTLVILISGRPVVLEPTVLEKTEALVAAWLPGTEGQGVADVVFGDYDFKGKLPVSWFKHVEHLPLDAHANSYDPLFPFGFGLNSKPV
;
A
#
# COMPACT_ATOMS: atom_id res chain seq x y z
N MET A 1 -14.98 26.92 -32.68
CA MET A 1 -13.69 26.53 -33.30
C MET A 1 -13.85 25.21 -34.00
N THR A 2 -13.47 25.19 -35.27
CA THR A 2 -13.32 23.97 -36.07
C THR A 2 -12.07 23.20 -35.63
N LEU A 3 -12.00 21.90 -35.92
CA LEU A 3 -10.86 21.05 -35.52
C LEU A 3 -9.50 21.58 -36.03
N PRO A 4 -9.37 22.14 -37.25
CA PRO A 4 -8.11 22.73 -37.72
C PRO A 4 -7.70 23.99 -36.92
N GLU A 5 -8.66 24.82 -36.49
CA GLU A 5 -8.39 25.99 -35.66
C GLU A 5 -7.91 25.60 -34.25
N LYS A 6 -8.38 24.47 -33.72
CA LYS A 6 -7.88 23.90 -32.47
C LYS A 6 -6.45 23.36 -32.61
N ILE A 7 -6.10 22.76 -33.75
CA ILE A 7 -4.74 22.28 -34.06
C ILE A 7 -3.77 23.48 -34.21
N GLY A 8 -4.20 24.55 -34.87
CA GLY A 8 -3.40 25.78 -35.01
C GLY A 8 -3.11 26.51 -33.69
N GLN A 9 -3.92 26.32 -32.64
CA GLN A 9 -3.63 26.83 -31.28
C GLN A 9 -2.63 25.97 -30.50
N MET A 10 -2.37 24.72 -30.91
CA MET A 10 -1.44 23.84 -30.21
C MET A 10 0.02 24.28 -30.34
N THR A 11 0.38 25.04 -31.38
CA THR A 11 1.75 25.51 -31.62
C THR A 11 2.15 26.77 -30.82
N GLN A 12 1.22 27.40 -30.09
CA GLN A 12 1.47 28.65 -29.33
C GLN A 12 1.47 28.50 -27.79
N ILE A 13 1.28 27.29 -27.24
CA ILE A 13 1.19 27.10 -25.78
C ILE A 13 2.59 27.01 -25.14
N GLU A 14 2.86 27.92 -24.22
CA GLU A 14 4.16 28.24 -23.59
C GLU A 14 4.83 27.11 -22.77
N ARG A 15 6.17 27.11 -22.81
CA ARG A 15 7.16 26.19 -22.22
C ARG A 15 7.30 26.21 -20.68
N SER A 16 6.30 26.60 -19.88
CA SER A 16 6.54 26.91 -18.45
C SER A 16 5.80 26.09 -17.39
N VAL A 17 4.98 25.08 -17.74
CA VAL A 17 4.28 24.27 -16.71
C VAL A 17 4.15 22.81 -17.14
N ALA A 18 5.13 21.97 -16.78
CA ALA A 18 5.03 20.53 -16.45
C ALA A 18 6.40 19.85 -16.62
N SER A 19 6.75 18.92 -15.73
CA SER A 19 7.94 18.08 -15.93
C SER A 19 7.78 17.24 -17.22
N PRO A 20 8.88 16.90 -17.93
CA PRO A 20 8.83 16.21 -19.23
C PRO A 20 8.20 14.80 -19.25
N GLN A 21 7.73 14.27 -18.12
CA GLN A 21 7.02 12.98 -18.03
C GLN A 21 5.49 13.10 -18.19
N VAL A 22 4.94 14.31 -18.16
CA VAL A 22 3.49 14.55 -17.99
C VAL A 22 2.71 14.61 -19.32
N ILE A 23 3.39 14.54 -20.47
CA ILE A 23 2.75 14.54 -21.79
C ILE A 23 3.19 13.26 -22.50
N THR A 24 2.41 12.17 -22.43
CA THR A 24 2.73 10.93 -23.16
C THR A 24 1.59 10.30 -23.95
N ASN A 25 0.34 10.76 -23.93
CA ASN A 25 -0.75 10.03 -24.61
C ASN A 25 -1.79 10.97 -25.24
N SER A 26 -1.69 11.24 -26.55
CA SER A 26 -2.58 12.20 -27.22
C SER A 26 -3.91 11.64 -27.73
N PHE A 27 -4.14 10.32 -27.80
CA PHE A 27 -5.49 9.76 -28.09
C PHE A 27 -5.78 8.39 -27.47
N ILE A 28 -4.74 7.60 -27.18
CA ILE A 28 -4.76 6.27 -26.56
C ILE A 28 -3.58 6.24 -25.58
N GLY A 29 -3.80 5.83 -24.34
CA GLY A 29 -2.75 5.56 -23.38
C GLY A 29 -2.64 4.07 -23.08
N SER A 30 -1.45 3.50 -23.18
CA SER A 30 -1.21 2.10 -22.78
C SER A 30 -0.55 2.07 -21.40
N VAL A 31 -1.14 1.29 -20.51
CA VAL A 31 -0.49 0.77 -19.32
C VAL A 31 0.21 -0.53 -19.73
N GLN A 32 1.53 -0.52 -19.85
CA GLN A 32 2.31 -1.76 -19.96
C GLN A 32 3.25 -1.87 -18.76
N SER A 33 3.15 -2.98 -18.03
CA SER A 33 4.06 -3.41 -16.95
C SER A 33 5.37 -4.00 -17.50
N GLY A 34 5.86 -3.51 -18.63
CA GLY A 34 7.01 -4.06 -19.34
C GLY A 34 7.94 -2.98 -19.85
N ALA A 35 8.96 -2.66 -19.04
CA ALA A 35 10.09 -1.78 -19.36
C ALA A 35 9.79 -0.27 -19.43
N GLY A 36 9.95 0.39 -18.28
CA GLY A 36 10.33 1.81 -18.22
C GLY A 36 9.35 2.71 -17.48
N SER A 37 9.65 3.01 -16.22
CA SER A 37 9.34 4.26 -15.50
C SER A 37 8.11 4.41 -14.55
N TRP A 38 7.50 3.35 -13.99
CA TRP A 38 6.57 3.54 -12.85
C TRP A 38 6.79 2.54 -11.69
N PRO A 39 7.13 3.01 -10.47
CA PRO A 39 7.57 2.17 -9.35
C PRO A 39 6.38 1.82 -8.44
N LEU A 40 5.58 0.83 -8.80
CA LEU A 40 4.52 0.31 -7.91
C LEU A 40 4.52 -1.22 -7.96
N GLU A 41 5.51 -1.82 -7.30
CA GLU A 41 5.45 -3.25 -6.99
C GLU A 41 4.20 -3.51 -6.13
N ASP A 42 3.36 -4.44 -6.57
CA ASP A 42 2.12 -4.84 -5.90
C ASP A 42 0.99 -3.78 -5.85
N ALA A 43 0.94 -2.86 -6.84
CA ALA A 43 -0.14 -1.87 -6.97
C ALA A 43 -1.53 -2.52 -7.06
N LYS A 44 -2.46 -2.04 -6.25
CA LYS A 44 -3.87 -2.46 -6.24
C LYS A 44 -4.64 -1.77 -7.35
N SER A 45 -5.82 -2.30 -7.63
CA SER A 45 -6.73 -1.76 -8.65
C SER A 45 -7.10 -0.28 -8.40
N SER A 46 -7.21 0.13 -7.13
CA SER A 46 -7.43 1.54 -6.76
C SER A 46 -6.32 2.47 -7.26
N ASP A 47 -5.06 2.04 -7.16
CA ASP A 47 -3.90 2.86 -7.50
C ASP A 47 -3.86 3.14 -8.99
N TRP A 48 -4.18 2.11 -9.80
CA TRP A 48 -4.37 2.24 -11.24
C TRP A 48 -5.55 3.14 -11.60
N ALA A 49 -6.66 3.01 -10.89
CA ALA A 49 -7.85 3.81 -11.13
C ALA A 49 -7.63 5.30 -10.78
N ASP A 50 -6.94 5.61 -9.68
CA ASP A 50 -6.59 6.98 -9.27
C ASP A 50 -5.65 7.64 -10.26
N MET A 51 -4.69 6.88 -10.76
CA MET A 51 -3.78 7.34 -11.80
C MET A 51 -4.53 7.65 -13.10
N ILE A 52 -5.37 6.72 -13.59
CA ILE A 52 -6.13 6.92 -14.82
C ILE A 52 -7.11 8.09 -14.68
N ASP A 53 -7.81 8.20 -13.54
CA ASP A 53 -8.70 9.32 -13.26
C ASP A 53 -7.94 10.65 -13.22
N GLY A 54 -6.75 10.68 -12.62
CA GLY A 54 -5.87 11.84 -12.60
C GLY A 54 -5.49 12.30 -14.01
N PHE A 55 -5.16 11.36 -14.90
CA PHE A 55 -4.89 11.70 -16.29
C PHE A 55 -6.13 12.17 -17.06
N GLN A 56 -7.30 11.56 -16.84
CA GLN A 56 -8.56 12.01 -17.46
C GLN A 56 -8.96 13.41 -16.99
N ARG A 57 -8.62 13.77 -15.75
CA ARG A 57 -8.84 15.11 -15.15
C ARG A 57 -7.75 16.12 -15.49
N SER A 58 -6.64 15.70 -16.09
CA SER A 58 -5.53 16.58 -16.44
C SER A 58 -5.96 17.71 -17.38
N ALA A 59 -5.26 18.84 -17.29
CA ALA A 59 -5.61 20.06 -18.03
C ALA A 59 -5.65 19.87 -19.56
N LEU A 60 -4.94 18.88 -20.11
CA LEU A 60 -4.91 18.60 -21.55
C LEU A 60 -6.21 17.90 -22.03
N ALA A 61 -6.65 16.85 -21.31
CA ALA A 61 -7.92 16.16 -21.61
C ALA A 61 -9.13 17.09 -21.34
N SER A 62 -9.06 17.87 -20.25
CA SER A 62 -10.07 18.85 -19.86
C SER A 62 -10.23 20.01 -20.87
N ARG A 63 -9.14 20.47 -21.51
CA ARG A 63 -9.16 21.54 -22.53
C ARG A 63 -9.76 21.09 -23.88
N LEU A 64 -9.55 19.84 -24.28
CA LEU A 64 -10.02 19.32 -25.56
C LEU A 64 -11.45 18.74 -25.49
N GLY A 65 -11.88 18.31 -24.30
CA GLY A 65 -13.19 17.67 -24.09
C GLY A 65 -13.29 16.28 -24.73
N ILE A 66 -12.16 15.62 -24.99
CA ILE A 66 -12.09 14.29 -25.61
C ILE A 66 -11.43 13.32 -24.62
N PRO A 67 -12.13 12.27 -24.13
CA PRO A 67 -11.60 11.32 -23.15
C PRO A 67 -10.57 10.38 -23.78
N ILE A 68 -9.60 9.92 -22.98
CA ILE A 68 -8.53 9.00 -23.42
C ILE A 68 -8.98 7.54 -23.25
N ILE A 69 -8.62 6.64 -24.17
CA ILE A 69 -8.77 5.18 -23.95
C ILE A 69 -7.52 4.68 -23.24
N TYR A 70 -7.67 4.11 -22.05
CA TYR A 70 -6.58 3.44 -21.31
C TYR A 70 -6.59 1.94 -21.54
N GLY A 71 -5.48 1.36 -22.01
CA GLY A 71 -5.31 -0.06 -22.31
C GLY A 71 -4.39 -0.81 -21.33
N THR A 72 -4.61 -2.10 -21.10
CA THR A 72 -3.70 -3.01 -20.36
C THR A 72 -3.51 -4.34 -21.09
N ASP A 73 -2.36 -5.00 -20.92
CA ASP A 73 -2.13 -6.34 -21.46
C ASP A 73 -2.53 -7.41 -20.43
N ALA A 74 -3.78 -7.87 -20.51
CA ALA A 74 -4.39 -8.80 -19.56
C ALA A 74 -4.78 -10.11 -20.24
N VAL A 75 -3.77 -10.93 -20.53
CA VAL A 75 -3.91 -12.13 -21.38
C VAL A 75 -4.73 -13.24 -20.70
N HIS A 76 -4.58 -13.42 -19.38
CA HIS A 76 -5.23 -14.51 -18.62
C HIS A 76 -5.84 -14.01 -17.28
N GLY A 77 -6.44 -12.82 -17.30
CA GLY A 77 -6.93 -12.10 -16.11
C GLY A 77 -6.24 -10.74 -15.95
N ASN A 78 -6.63 -9.92 -14.97
CA ASN A 78 -6.01 -8.61 -14.71
C ASN A 78 -4.65 -8.74 -13.98
N ASN A 79 -3.75 -9.50 -14.58
CA ASN A 79 -2.44 -9.95 -14.10
C ASN A 79 -1.40 -8.84 -13.82
N ASN A 80 -1.73 -7.58 -14.12
CA ASN A 80 -0.93 -6.38 -13.81
C ASN A 80 -1.30 -5.72 -12.49
N VAL A 81 -2.29 -6.28 -11.78
CA VAL A 81 -2.85 -5.70 -10.56
C VAL A 81 -2.77 -6.70 -9.43
N TYR A 82 -2.18 -6.28 -8.33
CA TYR A 82 -2.05 -7.13 -7.17
C TYR A 82 -3.42 -7.42 -6.55
N GLY A 83 -3.67 -8.70 -6.29
CA GLY A 83 -4.96 -9.18 -5.80
C GLY A 83 -5.93 -9.56 -6.90
N ALA A 84 -5.63 -9.29 -8.18
CA ALA A 84 -6.44 -9.81 -9.28
C ALA A 84 -6.33 -11.32 -9.40
N THR A 85 -7.40 -11.92 -9.92
CA THR A 85 -7.50 -13.35 -10.19
C THR A 85 -6.78 -13.66 -11.51
N VAL A 86 -5.79 -14.56 -11.47
CA VAL A 86 -5.16 -15.10 -12.69
C VAL A 86 -5.77 -16.45 -13.01
N PHE A 87 -6.24 -16.62 -14.23
CA PHE A 87 -6.85 -17.83 -14.78
C PHE A 87 -5.80 -18.70 -15.49
N PRO A 88 -6.10 -19.97 -15.83
CA PRO A 88 -5.21 -20.78 -16.65
C PRO A 88 -4.84 -20.08 -17.96
N HIS A 89 -3.62 -20.31 -18.47
CA HIS A 89 -3.18 -19.83 -19.78
C HIS A 89 -4.09 -20.33 -20.92
N ASN A 90 -3.98 -19.74 -22.13
CA ASN A 90 -4.92 -20.01 -23.22
C ASN A 90 -4.96 -21.49 -23.64
N ILE A 91 -3.84 -22.21 -23.64
CA ILE A 91 -3.83 -23.67 -23.83
C ILE A 91 -4.64 -24.37 -22.73
N GLY A 92 -4.53 -23.92 -21.48
CA GLY A 92 -5.39 -24.41 -20.38
C GLY A 92 -6.87 -24.17 -20.62
N LEU A 93 -7.24 -22.97 -21.09
CA LEU A 93 -8.63 -22.65 -21.43
C LEU A 93 -9.14 -23.49 -22.62
N GLY A 94 -8.32 -23.67 -23.66
CA GLY A 94 -8.62 -24.58 -24.77
C GLY A 94 -8.78 -26.04 -24.31
N ALA A 95 -8.08 -26.44 -23.25
CA ALA A 95 -8.22 -27.78 -22.70
C ALA A 95 -9.58 -28.03 -22.03
N THR A 96 -10.26 -26.96 -21.59
CA THR A 96 -11.59 -27.06 -20.94
C THR A 96 -12.70 -27.45 -21.91
N ARG A 97 -12.57 -27.07 -23.19
CA ARG A 97 -13.64 -27.19 -24.21
C ARG A 97 -14.96 -26.56 -23.78
N ASP A 98 -14.90 -25.52 -22.95
CA ASP A 98 -16.06 -24.92 -22.30
C ASP A 98 -16.12 -23.42 -22.62
N ALA A 99 -16.79 -23.11 -23.72
CA ALA A 99 -16.91 -21.73 -24.21
C ALA A 99 -17.71 -20.83 -23.25
N ASP A 100 -18.67 -21.40 -22.51
CA ASP A 100 -19.45 -20.69 -21.48
C ASP A 100 -18.58 -20.33 -20.27
N LEU A 101 -17.68 -21.22 -19.85
CA LEU A 101 -16.69 -20.93 -18.82
C LEU A 101 -15.74 -19.83 -19.28
N VAL A 102 -15.25 -19.88 -20.53
CA VAL A 102 -14.38 -18.84 -21.08
C VAL A 102 -15.10 -17.49 -21.12
N LYS A 103 -16.38 -17.45 -21.50
CA LYS A 103 -17.18 -16.22 -21.43
C LYS A 103 -17.31 -15.68 -20.00
N ARG A 104 -17.53 -16.55 -19.00
CA ARG A 104 -17.55 -16.15 -17.57
C ARG A 104 -16.19 -15.63 -17.07
N ILE A 105 -15.10 -16.22 -17.53
CA ILE A 105 -13.74 -15.72 -17.28
C ILE A 105 -13.56 -14.32 -17.88
N GLY A 106 -14.05 -14.10 -19.10
CA GLY A 106 -14.05 -12.78 -19.73
C GLY A 106 -14.84 -11.75 -18.93
N ALA A 107 -16.00 -12.12 -18.40
CA ALA A 107 -16.81 -11.23 -17.56
C ALA A 107 -16.11 -10.89 -16.22
N ALA A 108 -15.52 -11.88 -15.54
CA ALA A 108 -14.73 -11.64 -14.33
C ALA A 108 -13.52 -10.74 -14.61
N THR A 109 -12.79 -11.03 -15.68
CA THR A 109 -11.63 -10.25 -16.14
C THR A 109 -12.03 -8.81 -16.48
N ALA A 110 -13.16 -8.59 -17.16
CA ALA A 110 -13.65 -7.25 -17.46
C ALA A 110 -13.92 -6.43 -16.20
N LEU A 111 -14.57 -7.02 -15.20
CA LEU A 111 -14.85 -6.34 -13.94
C LEU A 111 -13.56 -5.98 -13.19
N GLU A 112 -12.59 -6.90 -13.12
CA GLU A 112 -11.30 -6.62 -12.48
C GLU A 112 -10.48 -5.57 -13.23
N ILE A 113 -10.54 -5.53 -14.57
CA ILE A 113 -9.87 -4.50 -15.39
C ILE A 113 -10.56 -3.14 -15.23
N ARG A 114 -11.90 -3.09 -15.25
CA ARG A 114 -12.66 -1.85 -15.04
C ARG A 114 -12.50 -1.28 -13.65
N ALA A 115 -12.35 -2.14 -12.64
CA ALA A 115 -12.03 -1.73 -11.27
C ALA A 115 -10.73 -0.90 -11.22
N SER A 116 -9.79 -1.18 -12.14
CA SER A 116 -8.53 -0.47 -12.27
C SER A 116 -8.60 0.82 -13.10
N GLY A 117 -9.79 1.25 -13.50
CA GLY A 117 -9.98 2.41 -14.38
C GLY A 117 -9.58 2.17 -15.84
N VAL A 118 -9.13 0.96 -16.18
CA VAL A 118 -8.70 0.61 -17.54
C VAL A 118 -9.93 0.36 -18.42
N HIS A 119 -9.91 0.86 -19.65
CA HIS A 119 -11.04 0.82 -20.59
C HIS A 119 -10.87 -0.24 -21.68
N TRP A 120 -9.63 -0.65 -21.93
CA TRP A 120 -9.25 -1.48 -23.06
C TRP A 120 -8.28 -2.58 -22.64
N THR A 121 -8.40 -3.76 -23.24
CA THR A 121 -7.48 -4.86 -23.00
C THR A 121 -6.97 -5.49 -24.30
N PHE A 122 -5.68 -5.85 -24.30
CA PHE A 122 -5.03 -6.58 -25.39
C PHE A 122 -5.30 -8.10 -25.33
N ALA A 123 -6.58 -8.49 -25.21
CA ALA A 123 -7.04 -9.87 -25.16
C ALA A 123 -8.45 -10.01 -25.73
N PRO A 124 -8.86 -11.20 -26.24
CA PRO A 124 -8.10 -12.47 -26.33
C PRO A 124 -7.05 -12.53 -27.45
N CYS A 125 -6.04 -13.37 -27.24
CA CYS A 125 -5.16 -13.85 -28.31
C CYS A 125 -5.85 -14.98 -29.10
N VAL A 126 -6.35 -14.68 -30.30
CA VAL A 126 -7.13 -15.61 -31.15
C VAL A 126 -6.27 -16.28 -32.24
N ALA A 127 -4.97 -16.44 -31.96
CA ALA A 127 -4.03 -17.12 -32.83
C ALA A 127 -4.16 -18.66 -32.74
N VAL A 128 -4.00 -19.33 -33.88
CA VAL A 128 -3.89 -20.80 -33.96
C VAL A 128 -2.43 -21.17 -33.78
N LEU A 129 -2.15 -22.14 -32.89
CA LEU A 129 -0.78 -22.58 -32.62
C LEU A 129 -0.19 -23.30 -33.84
N GLY A 130 0.96 -22.83 -34.33
CA GLY A 130 1.75 -23.50 -35.38
C GLY A 130 2.85 -24.39 -34.81
N ASP A 131 3.88 -23.81 -34.20
CA ASP A 131 5.01 -24.52 -33.61
C ASP A 131 5.16 -24.22 -32.10
N PRO A 132 5.16 -25.23 -31.20
CA PRO A 132 5.30 -24.99 -29.77
C PRO A 132 6.71 -24.52 -29.36
N ARG A 133 7.74 -24.61 -30.21
CA ARG A 133 9.07 -24.02 -29.92
C ARG A 133 9.03 -22.51 -29.78
N TRP A 134 8.04 -21.89 -30.41
CA TRP A 134 7.84 -20.45 -30.40
C TRP A 134 7.45 -19.94 -29.01
N GLY A 135 8.13 -18.90 -28.56
CA GLY A 135 8.02 -18.38 -27.20
C GLY A 135 6.71 -17.66 -26.88
N ARG A 136 5.84 -17.39 -27.86
CA ARG A 136 4.46 -16.89 -27.67
C ARG A 136 3.38 -17.98 -27.80
N CYS A 137 3.75 -19.27 -27.88
CA CYS A 137 2.79 -20.37 -28.03
C CYS A 137 1.69 -20.41 -26.94
N TYR A 138 1.97 -19.91 -25.74
CA TYR A 138 1.00 -19.84 -24.64
C TYR A 138 -0.16 -18.85 -24.91
N GLU A 139 -0.04 -17.99 -25.92
CA GLU A 139 -1.10 -17.07 -26.36
C GLU A 139 -2.13 -17.77 -27.26
N SER A 140 -1.84 -18.96 -27.78
CA SER A 140 -2.78 -19.71 -28.60
C SER A 140 -3.66 -20.62 -27.74
N TYR A 141 -4.95 -20.73 -28.06
CA TYR A 141 -5.85 -21.67 -27.37
C TYR A 141 -5.65 -23.13 -27.82
N SER A 142 -5.23 -23.33 -29.07
CA SER A 142 -5.16 -24.65 -29.70
C SER A 142 -4.42 -24.59 -31.04
N GLU A 143 -3.92 -25.75 -31.50
CA GLU A 143 -3.50 -25.96 -32.90
C GLU A 143 -4.67 -26.14 -33.88
N ALA A 144 -5.92 -26.28 -33.40
CA ALA A 144 -7.10 -26.42 -34.25
C ALA A 144 -7.97 -25.16 -34.25
N ALA A 145 -8.16 -24.57 -35.43
CA ALA A 145 -8.91 -23.32 -35.61
C ALA A 145 -10.32 -23.34 -35.02
N LYS A 146 -11.04 -24.48 -35.10
CA LYS A 146 -12.39 -24.60 -34.52
C LYS A 146 -12.42 -24.33 -33.01
N ILE A 147 -11.41 -24.80 -32.30
CA ILE A 147 -11.31 -24.65 -30.84
C ILE A 147 -11.01 -23.18 -30.52
N VAL A 148 -10.13 -22.56 -31.31
CA VAL A 148 -9.84 -21.12 -31.21
C VAL A 148 -11.10 -20.28 -31.49
N CYS A 149 -11.95 -20.67 -32.44
CA CYS A 149 -13.25 -20.03 -32.67
C CYS A 149 -14.17 -20.13 -31.46
N GLU A 150 -14.25 -21.29 -30.80
CA GLU A 150 -15.08 -21.47 -29.60
C GLU A 150 -14.53 -20.63 -28.43
N MET A 151 -13.22 -20.61 -28.23
CA MET A 151 -12.59 -19.84 -27.15
C MET A 151 -12.59 -18.32 -27.42
N SER A 152 -12.77 -17.87 -28.67
CA SER A 152 -12.90 -16.44 -28.98
C SER A 152 -14.18 -15.81 -28.44
N LEU A 153 -15.10 -16.60 -27.85
CA LEU A 153 -16.20 -16.10 -27.02
C LEU A 153 -15.74 -15.34 -25.76
N LEU A 154 -14.44 -15.35 -25.44
CA LEU A 154 -13.87 -14.42 -24.45
C LEU A 154 -14.19 -12.96 -24.80
N ILE A 155 -14.27 -12.59 -26.09
CA ILE A 155 -14.64 -11.25 -26.54
C ILE A 155 -16.00 -10.85 -26.00
N SER A 156 -17.02 -11.69 -26.19
CA SER A 156 -18.35 -11.46 -25.63
C SER A 156 -18.36 -11.46 -24.11
N GLY A 157 -17.46 -12.20 -23.45
CA GLY A 157 -17.28 -12.11 -22.00
C GLY A 157 -16.78 -10.73 -21.56
N LEU A 158 -15.78 -10.20 -22.27
CA LEU A 158 -15.16 -8.91 -21.97
C LEU A 158 -16.08 -7.73 -22.30
N GLN A 159 -16.73 -7.77 -23.46
CA GLN A 159 -17.51 -6.66 -24.03
C GLN A 159 -19.00 -6.74 -23.78
N GLY A 160 -19.51 -7.95 -23.47
CA GLY A 160 -20.93 -8.28 -23.51
C GLY A 160 -21.37 -8.74 -24.90
N GLU A 161 -22.48 -9.48 -24.98
CA GLU A 161 -23.00 -10.00 -26.25
C GLU A 161 -23.85 -8.97 -26.99
N PRO A 162 -23.60 -8.75 -28.29
CA PRO A 162 -24.45 -7.88 -29.09
C PRO A 162 -25.86 -8.46 -29.22
N PRO A 163 -26.92 -7.63 -29.17
CA PRO A 163 -28.27 -8.08 -29.50
C PRO A 163 -28.35 -8.54 -30.97
N GLU A 164 -29.29 -9.43 -31.31
CA GLU A 164 -29.41 -9.99 -32.67
C GLU A 164 -29.52 -8.94 -33.79
N GLU A 165 -30.10 -7.77 -33.48
CA GLU A 165 -30.26 -6.67 -34.45
C GLU A 165 -29.02 -5.76 -34.56
N HIS A 166 -27.95 -6.03 -33.81
CA HIS A 166 -26.71 -5.25 -33.89
C HIS A 166 -26.05 -5.39 -35.26
N PRO A 167 -25.67 -4.30 -35.94
CA PRO A 167 -25.05 -4.37 -37.25
C PRO A 167 -23.74 -5.18 -37.25
N TYR A 168 -23.63 -6.15 -38.17
CA TYR A 168 -22.41 -6.94 -38.34
C TYR A 168 -21.20 -6.04 -38.61
N GLY A 169 -20.08 -6.35 -37.94
CA GLY A 169 -18.82 -5.63 -38.11
C GLY A 169 -18.68 -4.35 -37.29
N TYR A 170 -19.75 -3.86 -36.65
CA TYR A 170 -19.67 -2.68 -35.80
C TYR A 170 -19.19 -3.03 -34.38
N PRO A 171 -18.37 -2.17 -33.74
CA PRO A 171 -17.99 -2.32 -32.33
C PRO A 171 -19.22 -2.36 -31.41
N PHE A 172 -19.19 -3.24 -30.42
CA PHE A 172 -20.23 -3.36 -29.39
C PHE A 172 -19.62 -3.35 -27.97
N LEU A 173 -20.37 -2.76 -27.03
CA LEU A 173 -20.12 -2.86 -25.60
C LEU A 173 -21.47 -2.81 -24.86
N ALA A 174 -21.75 -3.81 -24.04
CA ALA A 174 -23.05 -3.95 -23.36
C ALA A 174 -23.26 -2.92 -22.25
N GLY A 175 -22.19 -2.34 -21.69
CA GLY A 175 -22.29 -1.31 -20.66
C GLY A 175 -20.94 -0.85 -20.12
N ARG A 176 -20.96 0.16 -19.25
CA ARG A 176 -19.75 0.82 -18.73
C ARG A 176 -18.83 -0.05 -17.86
N ASN A 177 -19.33 -1.19 -17.38
CA ASN A 177 -18.59 -2.17 -16.57
C ASN A 177 -17.91 -3.26 -17.43
N ASN A 178 -18.09 -3.20 -18.75
CA ASN A 178 -17.38 -4.03 -19.72
C ASN A 178 -16.16 -3.28 -20.25
N VAL A 179 -15.21 -4.02 -20.85
CA VAL A 179 -13.93 -3.49 -21.33
C VAL A 179 -13.84 -3.67 -22.84
N ILE A 180 -13.32 -2.67 -23.55
CA ILE A 180 -12.97 -2.79 -24.97
C ILE A 180 -12.02 -3.98 -25.14
N ALA A 181 -12.33 -4.95 -26.00
CA ALA A 181 -11.47 -6.10 -26.27
C ALA A 181 -10.70 -5.91 -27.59
N CYS A 182 -9.42 -6.30 -27.56
CA CYS A 182 -8.57 -6.37 -28.75
C CYS A 182 -8.36 -7.83 -29.15
N ALA A 183 -8.79 -8.22 -30.35
CA ALA A 183 -8.42 -9.53 -30.89
C ALA A 183 -7.01 -9.47 -31.49
N LYS A 184 -6.05 -10.19 -30.90
CA LYS A 184 -4.64 -10.25 -31.35
C LYS A 184 -4.15 -11.68 -31.63
N HIS A 185 -3.14 -11.93 -32.44
CA HIS A 185 -2.66 -11.06 -33.52
C HIS A 185 -3.30 -11.49 -34.84
N PHE A 186 -3.66 -10.51 -35.66
CA PHE A 186 -4.36 -10.72 -36.91
C PHE A 186 -3.45 -11.40 -37.93
N VAL A 187 -3.69 -12.71 -38.09
CA VAL A 187 -3.06 -13.68 -39.00
C VAL A 187 -1.54 -13.82 -38.91
N GLY A 188 -1.02 -14.97 -39.36
CA GLY A 188 0.42 -15.21 -39.55
C GLY A 188 1.28 -15.23 -38.28
N ASP A 189 0.64 -15.37 -37.12
CA ASP A 189 1.27 -15.49 -35.80
C ASP A 189 1.25 -16.97 -35.39
N GLY A 190 2.42 -17.60 -35.25
CA GLY A 190 2.52 -19.07 -35.05
C GLY A 190 3.83 -19.75 -35.48
N GLY A 191 4.77 -19.01 -36.09
CA GLY A 191 6.18 -19.41 -36.30
C GLY A 191 6.40 -20.68 -37.11
N THR A 192 6.37 -20.63 -38.45
CA THR A 192 6.48 -21.85 -39.28
C THR A 192 7.85 -22.11 -39.90
N GLU A 193 8.76 -21.14 -40.01
CA GLU A 193 10.02 -21.35 -40.74
C GLU A 193 11.15 -21.91 -39.85
N LYS A 194 11.25 -21.52 -38.57
CA LYS A 194 12.26 -22.04 -37.60
C LYS A 194 11.86 -21.97 -36.11
N GLY A 195 10.60 -21.68 -35.77
CA GLY A 195 10.13 -21.70 -34.37
C GLY A 195 10.75 -20.64 -33.43
N LEU A 196 11.35 -19.57 -33.96
CA LEU A 196 11.96 -18.47 -33.20
C LEU A 196 11.41 -17.11 -33.66
N SER A 197 11.50 -16.11 -32.77
CA SER A 197 10.82 -14.81 -32.68
C SER A 197 10.90 -13.79 -33.85
N GLU A 198 11.25 -14.22 -35.06
CA GLU A 198 11.12 -13.43 -36.31
C GLU A 198 10.40 -14.25 -37.40
N GLY A 199 9.37 -15.00 -37.00
CA GLY A 199 8.69 -15.98 -37.85
C GLY A 199 8.13 -15.37 -39.14
N ASN A 200 8.49 -15.98 -40.27
CA ASN A 200 7.84 -15.75 -41.55
C ASN A 200 6.92 -16.94 -41.85
N THR A 201 5.63 -16.67 -41.99
CA THR A 201 4.64 -17.69 -42.37
C THR A 201 4.72 -17.91 -43.88
N ILE A 202 5.19 -19.08 -44.30
CA ILE A 202 5.28 -19.47 -45.72
C ILE A 202 4.09 -20.34 -46.05
N THR A 203 3.06 -19.75 -46.65
CA THR A 203 1.83 -20.47 -47.00
C THR A 203 1.02 -19.73 -48.08
N SER A 204 0.10 -20.46 -48.72
CA SER A 204 -0.88 -19.87 -49.65
C SER A 204 -1.85 -18.96 -48.89
N TYR A 205 -2.46 -17.99 -49.59
CA TYR A 205 -3.50 -17.18 -48.95
C TYR A 205 -4.71 -18.03 -48.55
N GLU A 206 -5.08 -19.04 -49.35
CA GLU A 206 -6.19 -19.94 -49.06
C GLU A 206 -5.99 -20.70 -47.75
N ASP A 207 -4.76 -21.14 -47.47
CA ASP A 207 -4.46 -21.87 -46.24
C ASP A 207 -4.28 -20.92 -45.05
N LEU A 208 -3.72 -19.72 -45.27
CA LEU A 208 -3.72 -18.65 -44.28
C LEU A 208 -5.16 -18.28 -43.87
N GLU A 209 -6.06 -18.18 -44.83
CA GLU A 209 -7.48 -17.86 -44.61
C GLU A 209 -8.20 -18.97 -43.84
N LYS A 210 -8.05 -20.23 -44.25
CA LYS A 210 -8.69 -21.36 -43.56
C LYS A 210 -8.27 -21.48 -42.10
N ILE A 211 -6.99 -21.27 -41.81
CA ILE A 211 -6.41 -21.52 -40.49
C ILE A 211 -6.58 -20.29 -39.59
N HIS A 212 -6.22 -19.11 -40.08
CA HIS A 212 -6.08 -17.93 -39.23
C HIS A 212 -7.21 -16.90 -39.35
N VAL A 213 -8.00 -16.89 -40.44
CA VAL A 213 -9.07 -15.88 -40.62
C VAL A 213 -10.39 -16.30 -39.97
N ALA A 214 -10.68 -17.61 -39.91
CA ALA A 214 -11.95 -18.11 -39.36
C ALA A 214 -12.25 -17.66 -37.91
N PRO A 215 -11.28 -17.66 -36.97
CA PRO A 215 -11.52 -17.12 -35.63
C PRO A 215 -11.90 -15.64 -35.62
N TYR A 216 -11.35 -14.84 -36.54
CA TYR A 216 -11.62 -13.41 -36.64
C TYR A 216 -13.02 -13.10 -37.17
N LEU A 217 -13.57 -13.92 -38.05
CA LEU A 217 -14.99 -13.81 -38.43
C LEU A 217 -15.91 -13.91 -37.21
N ASN A 218 -15.62 -14.84 -36.29
CA ASN A 218 -16.37 -14.98 -35.04
C ASN A 218 -16.17 -13.78 -34.12
N CYS A 219 -14.97 -13.20 -34.05
CA CYS A 219 -14.70 -11.99 -33.28
C CYS A 219 -15.50 -10.78 -33.81
N ILE A 220 -15.54 -10.61 -35.13
CA ILE A 220 -16.26 -9.53 -35.80
C ILE A 220 -17.78 -9.68 -35.60
N ALA A 221 -18.30 -10.91 -35.63
CA ALA A 221 -19.70 -11.20 -35.33
C ALA A 221 -20.09 -10.83 -33.89
N GLN A 222 -19.16 -10.95 -32.94
CA GLN A 222 -19.34 -10.58 -31.54
C GLN A 222 -19.19 -9.07 -31.28
N GLY A 223 -18.93 -8.26 -32.32
CA GLY A 223 -18.77 -6.81 -32.17
C GLY A 223 -17.41 -6.39 -31.62
N VAL A 224 -16.34 -7.16 -31.90
CA VAL A 224 -14.98 -6.80 -31.48
C VAL A 224 -14.64 -5.36 -31.85
N SER A 225 -14.09 -4.61 -30.90
CA SER A 225 -13.91 -3.17 -31.07
C SER A 225 -12.56 -2.78 -31.69
N THR A 226 -11.55 -3.63 -31.53
CA THR A 226 -10.22 -3.39 -32.07
C THR A 226 -9.50 -4.70 -32.41
N VAL A 227 -8.61 -4.64 -33.40
CA VAL A 227 -7.83 -5.77 -33.90
C VAL A 227 -6.37 -5.34 -33.97
N MET A 228 -5.48 -6.18 -33.46
CA MET A 228 -4.03 -5.93 -33.49
C MET A 228 -3.39 -6.64 -34.67
N ALA A 229 -2.57 -5.94 -35.45
CA ALA A 229 -1.80 -6.53 -36.53
C ALA A 229 -0.58 -7.30 -35.99
N SER A 230 -0.21 -8.40 -36.65
CA SER A 230 0.95 -9.21 -36.26
C SER A 230 2.29 -8.54 -36.59
N PHE A 231 3.28 -8.73 -35.71
CA PHE A 231 4.67 -8.30 -35.95
C PHE A 231 5.40 -9.18 -36.99
N SER A 232 4.87 -10.38 -37.23
CA SER A 232 5.46 -11.41 -38.10
C SER A 232 5.38 -11.05 -39.59
N SER A 233 5.99 -11.90 -40.43
CA SER A 233 5.91 -11.77 -41.89
C SER A 233 5.05 -12.88 -42.51
N TRP A 234 4.48 -12.62 -43.68
CA TRP A 234 3.85 -13.64 -44.55
C TRP A 234 4.48 -13.56 -45.93
N ASN A 235 5.05 -14.68 -46.40
CA ASN A 235 5.79 -14.76 -47.66
C ASN A 235 6.85 -13.65 -47.83
N GLY A 236 7.48 -13.23 -46.73
CA GLY A 236 8.49 -12.16 -46.69
C GLY A 236 7.94 -10.74 -46.49
N SER A 237 6.62 -10.53 -46.58
CA SER A 237 5.97 -9.23 -46.34
C SER A 237 5.59 -9.05 -44.88
N ARG A 238 5.90 -7.88 -44.30
CA ARG A 238 5.54 -7.52 -42.92
C ARG A 238 4.02 -7.39 -42.76
N LEU A 239 3.44 -8.14 -41.82
CA LEU A 239 1.98 -8.21 -41.65
C LEU A 239 1.36 -6.92 -41.11
N HIS A 240 2.10 -6.15 -40.29
CA HIS A 240 1.64 -4.87 -39.75
C HIS A 240 1.56 -3.74 -40.79
N SER A 241 2.13 -3.92 -41.98
CA SER A 241 2.09 -2.96 -43.09
C SER A 241 1.43 -3.51 -44.37
N ASP A 242 0.91 -4.74 -44.33
CA ASP A 242 0.29 -5.40 -45.49
C ASP A 242 -1.11 -4.84 -45.80
N TYR A 243 -1.22 -4.14 -46.94
CA TYR A 243 -2.47 -3.50 -47.35
C TYR A 243 -3.58 -4.51 -47.66
N PHE A 244 -3.22 -5.60 -48.33
CA PHE A 244 -4.17 -6.62 -48.75
C PHE A 244 -4.85 -7.23 -47.53
N LEU A 245 -4.09 -7.66 -46.52
CA LEU A 245 -4.64 -8.26 -45.31
C LEU A 245 -5.40 -7.25 -44.43
N LEU A 246 -4.82 -6.08 -44.17
CA LEU A 246 -5.41 -5.12 -43.22
C LEU A 246 -6.58 -4.32 -43.80
N THR A 247 -6.59 -4.08 -45.11
CA THR A 247 -7.63 -3.25 -45.75
C THR A 247 -8.58 -4.11 -46.58
N GLU A 248 -8.08 -4.86 -47.55
CA GLU A 248 -8.94 -5.62 -48.46
C GLU A 248 -9.58 -6.81 -47.75
N VAL A 249 -8.82 -7.55 -46.94
CA VAL A 249 -9.36 -8.69 -46.19
C VAL A 249 -10.11 -8.19 -44.96
N LEU A 250 -9.44 -7.61 -43.95
CA LEU A 250 -10.09 -7.31 -42.68
C LEU A 250 -11.23 -6.28 -42.77
N LYS A 251 -10.99 -5.12 -43.39
CA LYS A 251 -11.98 -4.02 -43.41
C LYS A 251 -13.04 -4.21 -44.48
N GLN A 252 -12.65 -4.65 -45.68
CA GLN A 252 -13.56 -4.75 -46.82
C GLN A 252 -14.23 -6.13 -46.88
N LYS A 253 -13.46 -7.23 -46.97
CA LYS A 253 -13.99 -8.60 -47.08
C LYS A 253 -14.69 -9.07 -45.81
N LEU A 254 -14.06 -8.89 -44.63
CA LEU A 254 -14.63 -9.30 -43.34
C LEU A 254 -15.51 -8.22 -42.70
N GLY A 255 -15.56 -7.02 -43.27
CA GLY A 255 -16.48 -5.95 -42.87
C GLY A 255 -16.17 -5.26 -41.53
N PHE A 256 -14.97 -5.42 -40.97
CA PHE A 256 -14.61 -4.84 -39.67
C PHE A 256 -14.68 -3.30 -39.65
N LYS A 257 -15.45 -2.73 -38.69
CA LYS A 257 -15.65 -1.28 -38.50
C LYS A 257 -15.02 -0.70 -37.23
N GLY A 258 -14.33 -1.51 -36.43
CA GLY A 258 -13.48 -1.03 -35.34
C GLY A 258 -12.18 -0.39 -35.83
N PHE A 259 -11.28 -0.06 -34.90
CA PHE A 259 -9.96 0.50 -35.24
C PHE A 259 -8.86 -0.58 -35.22
N LEU A 260 -7.76 -0.31 -35.93
CA LEU A 260 -6.59 -1.17 -36.00
C LEU A 260 -5.49 -0.66 -35.09
N VAL A 261 -4.76 -1.57 -34.44
CA VAL A 261 -3.60 -1.24 -33.63
C VAL A 261 -2.38 -2.06 -34.09
N SER A 262 -1.19 -1.47 -34.04
CA SER A 262 0.08 -2.18 -34.26
C SER A 262 0.50 -2.89 -32.98
N ASP A 263 1.30 -3.95 -33.10
CA ASP A 263 2.07 -4.48 -31.96
C ASP A 263 3.16 -3.47 -31.55
N TRP A 264 3.69 -3.62 -30.34
CA TRP A 264 4.72 -2.75 -29.77
C TRP A 264 5.98 -2.74 -30.63
N ASP A 265 6.58 -1.56 -30.81
CA ASP A 265 7.72 -1.30 -31.71
C ASP A 265 7.51 -1.65 -33.19
N GLY A 266 6.30 -2.06 -33.59
CA GLY A 266 5.94 -2.33 -34.98
C GLY A 266 5.95 -1.09 -35.91
N LEU A 267 6.27 0.10 -35.39
CA LEU A 267 6.31 1.38 -36.11
C LEU A 267 7.64 2.15 -35.91
N GLU A 268 8.73 1.52 -35.46
CA GLU A 268 9.95 2.23 -35.04
C GLU A 268 10.75 2.98 -36.13
N THR A 269 10.46 2.76 -37.42
CA THR A 269 11.12 3.52 -38.50
C THR A 269 10.16 3.94 -39.61
N ILE A 270 9.98 5.25 -39.78
CA ILE A 270 9.34 5.89 -40.94
C ILE A 270 10.18 5.73 -42.22
N SER A 271 11.37 5.10 -42.13
CA SER A 271 12.32 4.92 -43.23
C SER A 271 12.13 3.64 -44.07
N GLU A 272 10.99 2.96 -43.98
CA GLU A 272 10.70 1.84 -44.89
C GLU A 272 10.27 2.35 -46.29
N PRO A 273 10.62 1.62 -47.37
CA PRO A 273 10.54 2.12 -48.74
C PRO A 273 9.12 2.50 -49.19
N GLU A 274 9.05 3.39 -50.20
CA GLU A 274 7.82 3.84 -50.88
C GLU A 274 6.90 2.65 -51.17
N GLY A 275 5.71 2.64 -50.56
CA GLY A 275 4.70 1.59 -50.70
C GLY A 275 4.37 0.81 -49.42
N SER A 276 5.14 0.97 -48.33
CA SER A 276 4.80 0.41 -47.02
C SER A 276 3.69 1.21 -46.33
N ASN A 277 2.62 0.52 -45.89
CA ASN A 277 1.40 1.16 -45.34
C ASN A 277 1.43 1.22 -43.80
N TYR A 278 2.45 1.87 -43.23
CA TYR A 278 2.53 2.27 -41.81
C TYR A 278 1.34 3.13 -41.32
N ARG A 279 0.45 3.52 -42.24
CA ARG A 279 -0.62 4.53 -42.13
C ARG A 279 -1.96 3.98 -41.59
N ASN A 280 -1.99 2.72 -41.13
CA ASN A 280 -3.22 2.00 -40.76
C ASN A 280 -3.39 1.71 -39.27
N CYS A 281 -2.32 1.82 -38.47
CA CYS A 281 -2.25 1.42 -37.06
C CYS A 281 -2.05 2.64 -36.14
N VAL A 282 -2.44 2.53 -34.86
CA VAL A 282 -2.58 3.70 -33.95
C VAL A 282 -1.64 3.67 -32.71
N MET A 283 -0.67 2.76 -32.60
CA MET A 283 0.20 2.67 -31.40
C MET A 283 1.60 3.25 -31.63
N VAL A 284 1.92 4.40 -31.01
CA VAL A 284 3.25 5.05 -31.09
C VAL A 284 3.72 5.54 -29.71
N PRO A 285 4.36 4.68 -28.90
CA PRO A 285 4.52 4.94 -27.47
C PRO A 285 5.64 5.91 -27.07
N PHE A 286 6.72 6.06 -27.85
CA PHE A 286 7.92 6.82 -27.40
C PHE A 286 8.31 8.04 -28.24
N LYS A 287 7.64 8.27 -29.39
CA LYS A 287 7.94 9.38 -30.32
C LYS A 287 6.65 10.05 -30.83
N TYR A 288 5.64 10.18 -29.98
CA TYR A 288 4.31 10.65 -30.40
C TYR A 288 4.34 12.07 -30.99
N GLU A 289 5.17 12.99 -30.47
CA GLU A 289 5.32 14.35 -31.03
C GLU A 289 5.86 14.29 -32.45
N GLN A 290 6.91 13.50 -32.66
CA GLN A 290 7.52 13.28 -33.97
C GLN A 290 6.53 12.60 -34.92
N PHE A 291 5.79 11.59 -34.46
CA PHE A 291 4.76 10.94 -35.26
C PHE A 291 3.62 11.88 -35.65
N ILE A 292 3.15 12.74 -34.74
CA ILE A 292 2.14 13.76 -35.06
C ILE A 292 2.69 14.72 -36.11
N GLN A 293 3.93 15.16 -35.96
CA GLN A 293 4.59 16.04 -36.93
C GLN A 293 4.72 15.35 -38.30
N ASP A 294 5.30 14.15 -38.35
CA ASP A 294 5.51 13.40 -39.59
C ASP A 294 4.18 13.07 -40.28
N MET A 295 3.15 12.68 -39.53
CA MET A 295 1.81 12.46 -40.08
C MET A 295 1.17 13.75 -40.59
N THR A 296 1.42 14.89 -39.93
CA THR A 296 0.94 16.20 -40.40
C THR A 296 1.64 16.57 -41.70
N ASP A 297 2.97 16.44 -41.74
CA ASP A 297 3.79 16.73 -42.92
C ASP A 297 3.37 15.85 -44.12
N LEU A 298 3.12 14.55 -43.89
CA LEU A 298 2.67 13.61 -44.92
C LEU A 298 1.24 13.90 -45.42
N VAL A 299 0.37 14.47 -44.57
CA VAL A 299 -0.98 14.90 -44.98
C VAL A 299 -0.91 16.22 -45.75
N GLU A 300 -0.08 17.17 -45.29
CA GLU A 300 0.13 18.46 -45.93
C GLU A 300 0.86 18.33 -47.28
N SER A 301 1.79 17.38 -47.40
CA SER A 301 2.46 17.02 -48.68
C SER A 301 1.52 16.30 -49.65
N GLY A 302 0.37 15.82 -49.18
CA GLY A 302 -0.60 15.05 -49.97
C GLY A 302 -0.25 13.57 -50.14
N GLU A 303 0.85 13.11 -49.55
CA GLU A 303 1.23 11.70 -49.56
C GLU A 303 0.23 10.82 -48.81
N ILE A 304 -0.38 11.34 -47.74
CA ILE A 304 -1.51 10.71 -47.02
C ILE A 304 -2.77 11.53 -47.25
N PRO A 305 -3.81 10.95 -47.87
CA PRO A 305 -5.09 11.64 -47.97
C PRO A 305 -5.69 11.89 -46.59
N ILE A 306 -6.13 13.12 -46.31
CA ILE A 306 -6.85 13.45 -45.06
C ILE A 306 -8.07 12.54 -44.83
N ALA A 307 -8.70 12.02 -45.89
CA ALA A 307 -9.77 11.04 -45.82
C ALA A 307 -9.36 9.74 -45.11
N ARG A 308 -8.08 9.33 -45.21
CA ARG A 308 -7.53 8.17 -44.52
C ARG A 308 -7.42 8.42 -43.01
N VAL A 309 -6.97 9.61 -42.61
CA VAL A 309 -6.91 10.04 -41.21
C VAL A 309 -8.33 10.14 -40.63
N ASN A 310 -9.28 10.69 -41.40
CA ASN A 310 -10.67 10.76 -40.99
C ASN A 310 -11.29 9.37 -40.75
N ASP A 311 -11.05 8.37 -41.61
CA ASP A 311 -11.51 6.99 -41.38
C ASP A 311 -10.93 6.41 -40.07
N ALA A 312 -9.64 6.62 -39.82
CA ALA A 312 -9.01 6.15 -38.58
C ALA A 312 -9.61 6.82 -37.34
N VAL A 313 -9.79 8.15 -37.37
CA VAL A 313 -10.39 8.93 -36.29
C VAL A 313 -11.85 8.54 -36.06
N GLU A 314 -12.64 8.35 -37.12
CA GLU A 314 -14.04 7.94 -37.01
C GLU A 314 -14.18 6.59 -36.30
N ARG A 315 -13.31 5.62 -36.64
CA ARG A 315 -13.30 4.29 -36.00
C ARG A 315 -12.93 4.36 -34.52
N ILE A 316 -11.97 5.22 -34.15
CA ILE A 316 -11.59 5.44 -32.74
C ILE A 316 -12.74 6.10 -31.98
N LEU A 317 -13.31 7.17 -32.53
CA LEU A 317 -14.43 7.89 -31.92
C LEU A 317 -15.64 6.97 -31.73
N ARG A 318 -15.95 6.12 -32.71
CA ARG A 318 -17.00 5.11 -32.62
C ARG A 318 -16.84 4.23 -31.39
N VAL A 319 -15.62 3.74 -31.12
CA VAL A 319 -15.34 2.93 -29.93
C VAL A 319 -15.43 3.76 -28.64
N LYS A 320 -14.99 5.03 -28.64
CA LYS A 320 -15.13 5.92 -27.47
C LYS A 320 -16.60 6.16 -27.10
N PHE A 321 -17.46 6.34 -28.10
CA PHE A 321 -18.91 6.49 -27.90
C PHE A 321 -19.55 5.20 -27.39
N VAL A 322 -19.23 4.05 -28.00
CA VAL A 322 -19.74 2.74 -27.57
C VAL A 322 -19.29 2.40 -26.14
N ALA A 323 -18.08 2.83 -25.75
CA ALA A 323 -17.57 2.66 -24.39
C ALA A 323 -18.13 3.66 -23.36
N GLY A 324 -18.96 4.62 -23.78
CA GLY A 324 -19.57 5.62 -22.90
C GLY A 324 -18.54 6.56 -22.24
N LEU A 325 -17.38 6.78 -22.88
CA LEU A 325 -16.28 7.55 -22.27
C LEU A 325 -16.58 9.04 -22.20
N PHE A 326 -17.47 9.57 -23.03
CA PHE A 326 -17.85 10.98 -22.97
C PHE A 326 -18.77 11.25 -21.77
N GLU A 327 -19.54 10.26 -21.35
CA GLU A 327 -20.48 10.30 -20.24
C GLU A 327 -19.83 9.86 -18.92
N HIS A 328 -18.96 8.85 -18.99
CA HIS A 328 -18.33 8.19 -17.84
C HIS A 328 -16.82 7.98 -18.07
N PRO A 329 -16.02 9.06 -18.18
CA PRO A 329 -14.58 8.95 -18.48
C PRO A 329 -13.73 8.39 -17.32
N LEU A 330 -14.30 8.29 -16.12
CA LEU A 330 -13.60 7.95 -14.89
C LEU A 330 -13.90 6.52 -14.44
N ALA A 331 -13.02 5.97 -13.61
CA ALA A 331 -13.12 4.63 -13.05
C ALA A 331 -14.38 4.47 -12.18
N ASP A 332 -15.06 3.32 -12.33
CA ASP A 332 -16.18 2.95 -11.47
C ASP A 332 -15.67 2.26 -10.19
N ARG A 333 -15.48 3.05 -9.13
CA ARG A 333 -14.93 2.58 -7.86
C ARG A 333 -15.80 1.56 -7.13
N SER A 334 -17.07 1.43 -7.50
CA SER A 334 -17.94 0.38 -6.94
C SER A 334 -17.43 -1.03 -7.30
N LEU A 335 -16.60 -1.15 -8.33
CA LEU A 335 -16.01 -2.41 -8.79
C LEU A 335 -14.74 -2.80 -8.01
N LEU A 336 -14.17 -1.95 -7.16
CA LEU A 336 -12.92 -2.31 -6.43
C LEU A 336 -13.08 -3.56 -5.57
N GLY A 337 -14.28 -3.82 -5.05
CA GLY A 337 -14.60 -5.04 -4.30
C GLY A 337 -14.68 -6.32 -5.15
N THR A 338 -14.68 -6.23 -6.48
CA THR A 338 -14.70 -7.40 -7.38
C THR A 338 -13.30 -7.95 -7.64
N VAL A 339 -12.24 -7.19 -7.37
CA VAL A 339 -10.85 -7.62 -7.63
C VAL A 339 -10.44 -8.72 -6.67
N GLY A 340 -10.15 -9.92 -7.20
CA GLY A 340 -9.81 -11.08 -6.38
C GLY A 340 -10.94 -11.56 -5.48
N CYS A 341 -12.19 -11.17 -5.78
CA CYS A 341 -13.32 -11.54 -4.96
C CYS A 341 -13.48 -13.06 -4.93
N LYS A 342 -14.18 -13.55 -3.91
CA LYS A 342 -14.37 -14.99 -3.73
C LYS A 342 -15.03 -15.63 -4.94
N GLU A 343 -15.98 -14.93 -5.56
CA GLU A 343 -16.71 -15.38 -6.75
C GLU A 343 -15.77 -15.58 -7.94
N HIS A 344 -14.84 -14.65 -8.20
CA HIS A 344 -13.87 -14.78 -9.29
C HIS A 344 -12.86 -15.90 -9.02
N ARG A 345 -12.39 -16.03 -7.77
CA ARG A 345 -11.53 -17.15 -7.36
C ARG A 345 -12.24 -18.50 -7.49
N GLU A 346 -13.55 -18.59 -7.26
CA GLU A 346 -14.28 -19.83 -7.54
C GLU A 346 -14.40 -20.14 -9.04
N VAL A 347 -14.51 -19.12 -9.91
CA VAL A 347 -14.43 -19.30 -11.38
C VAL A 347 -13.04 -19.78 -11.78
N ALA A 348 -11.97 -19.21 -11.21
CA ALA A 348 -10.60 -19.66 -11.46
C ALA A 348 -10.38 -21.09 -10.98
N ARG A 349 -10.89 -21.47 -9.80
CA ARG A 349 -10.87 -22.84 -9.30
C ARG A 349 -11.63 -23.80 -10.23
N GLU A 350 -12.78 -23.40 -10.76
CA GLU A 350 -13.53 -24.16 -11.78
C GLU A 350 -12.72 -24.34 -13.07
N ALA A 351 -12.06 -23.29 -13.54
CA ALA A 351 -11.21 -23.31 -14.72
C ALA A 351 -10.02 -24.27 -14.53
N VAL A 352 -9.36 -24.24 -13.38
CA VAL A 352 -8.29 -25.18 -13.02
C VAL A 352 -8.80 -26.62 -13.07
N ARG A 353 -9.93 -26.93 -12.42
CA ARG A 353 -10.49 -28.30 -12.43
C ARG A 353 -10.77 -28.83 -13.83
N LYS A 354 -11.23 -27.95 -14.74
CA LYS A 354 -11.59 -28.31 -16.11
C LYS A 354 -10.41 -28.31 -17.08
N SER A 355 -9.32 -27.62 -16.78
CA SER A 355 -8.16 -27.48 -17.68
C SER A 355 -7.11 -28.59 -17.50
N LEU A 356 -7.06 -29.25 -16.33
CA LEU A 356 -6.10 -30.33 -16.08
C LEU A 356 -6.38 -31.55 -16.96
N VAL A 357 -5.34 -32.01 -17.67
CA VAL A 357 -5.42 -33.17 -18.55
C VAL A 357 -4.63 -34.33 -17.95
N LEU A 358 -5.33 -35.43 -17.67
CA LEU A 358 -4.71 -36.66 -17.21
C LEU A 358 -4.13 -37.44 -18.39
N LEU A 359 -2.81 -37.58 -18.43
CA LEU A 359 -2.09 -38.25 -19.52
C LEU A 359 -1.84 -39.73 -19.23
N LYS A 360 -1.60 -40.07 -17.96
CA LYS A 360 -1.35 -41.43 -17.49
C LYS A 360 -1.98 -41.62 -16.11
N ASN A 361 -2.62 -42.76 -15.86
CA ASN A 361 -3.18 -43.12 -14.55
C ASN A 361 -3.06 -44.62 -14.25
N GLY A 362 -2.02 -44.99 -13.51
CA GLY A 362 -1.67 -46.37 -13.21
C GLY A 362 -0.61 -46.94 -14.17
N LYS A 363 0.00 -48.08 -13.77
CA LYS A 363 0.94 -48.84 -14.61
C LYS A 363 0.23 -49.59 -15.74
N ASN A 364 -1.04 -49.89 -15.55
CA ASN A 364 -1.97 -50.42 -16.55
C ASN A 364 -3.39 -49.89 -16.26
N ALA A 365 -4.31 -50.05 -17.21
CA ALA A 365 -5.66 -49.49 -17.15
C ALA A 365 -6.56 -50.08 -16.04
N ASP A 366 -6.20 -51.25 -15.49
CA ASP A 366 -7.01 -51.99 -14.52
C ASP A 366 -6.75 -51.57 -13.06
N THR A 367 -5.63 -50.90 -12.80
CA THR A 367 -5.25 -50.41 -11.46
C THR A 367 -4.93 -48.91 -11.50
N PRO A 368 -5.94 -48.02 -11.42
CA PRO A 368 -5.71 -46.57 -11.42
C PRO A 368 -4.97 -46.14 -10.15
N PHE A 369 -4.10 -45.14 -10.28
CA PHE A 369 -3.35 -44.55 -9.17
C PHE A 369 -4.11 -43.36 -8.54
N LEU A 370 -4.88 -42.63 -9.35
CA LEU A 370 -5.76 -41.55 -8.92
C LEU A 370 -7.20 -42.07 -8.75
N PRO A 371 -7.97 -41.54 -7.77
CA PRO A 371 -7.60 -40.46 -6.85
C PRO A 371 -6.65 -40.91 -5.72
N LEU A 372 -5.82 -39.98 -5.23
CA LEU A 372 -4.91 -40.21 -4.10
C LEU A 372 -5.67 -40.35 -2.76
N ASP A 373 -5.13 -41.13 -1.83
CA ASP A 373 -5.71 -41.30 -0.49
C ASP A 373 -5.39 -40.12 0.44
N ARG A 374 -6.42 -39.38 0.85
CA ARG A 374 -6.32 -38.26 1.79
C ARG A 374 -5.88 -38.66 3.20
N ASN A 375 -6.01 -39.93 3.57
CA ASN A 375 -5.68 -40.43 4.91
C ASN A 375 -4.29 -41.08 4.98
N ALA A 376 -3.47 -40.91 3.94
CA ALA A 376 -2.08 -41.32 3.95
C ALA A 376 -1.38 -40.79 5.19
N LYS A 377 -0.56 -41.62 5.86
CA LYS A 377 0.13 -41.19 7.09
C LYS A 377 1.23 -40.18 6.81
N ARG A 378 1.91 -40.34 5.67
CA ARG A 378 3.07 -39.54 5.28
C ARG A 378 3.17 -39.46 3.76
N ILE A 379 3.32 -38.26 3.23
CA ILE A 379 3.40 -37.98 1.80
C ILE A 379 4.55 -37.03 1.49
N LEU A 380 5.16 -37.19 0.31
CA LEU A 380 6.25 -36.33 -0.16
C LEU A 380 5.74 -35.40 -1.27
N VAL A 381 6.02 -34.11 -1.18
CA VAL A 381 5.77 -33.14 -2.24
C VAL A 381 7.12 -32.58 -2.69
N VAL A 382 7.43 -32.64 -3.98
CA VAL A 382 8.76 -32.28 -4.50
C VAL A 382 8.64 -31.32 -5.67
N GLY A 383 9.59 -30.40 -5.77
CA GLY A 383 9.79 -29.59 -6.98
C GLY A 383 9.46 -28.11 -6.80
N MET A 384 10.09 -27.28 -7.64
CA MET A 384 10.05 -25.83 -7.53
C MET A 384 8.65 -25.23 -7.75
N HIS A 385 7.77 -25.92 -8.47
CA HIS A 385 6.41 -25.43 -8.76
C HIS A 385 5.41 -25.73 -7.66
N ALA A 386 5.73 -26.61 -6.70
CA ALA A 386 4.76 -27.00 -5.67
C ALA A 386 4.37 -25.83 -4.77
N ASN A 387 5.29 -24.91 -4.47
CA ASN A 387 5.09 -23.81 -3.53
C ASN A 387 5.50 -22.45 -4.13
N ASP A 388 5.21 -22.25 -5.40
CA ASP A 388 5.59 -21.04 -6.13
C ASP A 388 4.43 -20.56 -7.01
N LEU A 389 3.72 -19.54 -6.54
CA LEU A 389 2.51 -19.04 -7.20
C LEU A 389 2.83 -18.37 -8.55
N GLY A 390 4.01 -17.77 -8.66
CA GLY A 390 4.53 -17.17 -9.88
C GLY A 390 4.77 -18.20 -10.98
N ASN A 391 5.50 -19.27 -10.65
CA ASN A 391 5.69 -20.40 -11.55
C ASN A 391 4.37 -21.13 -11.87
N GLN A 392 3.41 -21.10 -10.94
CA GLN A 392 2.06 -21.64 -11.15
C GLN A 392 1.24 -20.81 -12.14
N CYS A 393 1.40 -19.48 -12.15
CA CYS A 393 0.63 -18.60 -13.03
C CYS A 393 1.28 -18.34 -14.40
N GLY A 394 2.59 -18.49 -14.55
CA GLY A 394 3.26 -18.36 -15.85
C GLY A 394 3.71 -16.94 -16.20
N GLY A 395 3.89 -16.67 -17.51
CA GLY A 395 4.29 -15.35 -18.02
C GLY A 395 3.18 -14.30 -17.96
N TRP A 396 3.51 -13.05 -18.29
CA TRP A 396 2.58 -11.91 -18.22
C TRP A 396 1.99 -11.62 -16.85
N THR A 397 2.50 -12.20 -15.77
CA THR A 397 2.07 -11.87 -14.41
C THR A 397 3.11 -11.04 -13.68
N LYS A 398 2.70 -9.92 -13.08
CA LYS A 398 3.57 -8.95 -12.37
C LYS A 398 4.58 -8.24 -13.28
N ILE A 399 5.31 -8.95 -14.13
CA ILE A 399 6.14 -8.44 -15.22
C ILE A 399 5.94 -9.27 -16.48
N LYS A 400 6.36 -8.73 -17.63
CA LYS A 400 6.26 -9.38 -18.96
C LYS A 400 6.66 -10.86 -18.97
N SER A 401 7.85 -11.21 -18.48
CA SER A 401 8.32 -12.61 -18.46
C SER A 401 7.81 -13.43 -17.28
N GLY A 402 6.94 -12.86 -16.44
CA GLY A 402 6.55 -13.41 -15.15
C GLY A 402 7.67 -13.36 -14.11
N GLN A 403 7.32 -13.68 -12.86
CA GLN A 403 8.25 -13.68 -11.73
C GLN A 403 7.93 -14.88 -10.85
N SER A 404 8.94 -15.60 -10.36
CA SER A 404 8.75 -16.65 -9.36
C SER A 404 8.40 -16.06 -7.99
N GLY A 405 7.90 -16.89 -7.08
CA GLY A 405 7.45 -16.48 -5.75
C GLY A 405 5.99 -16.08 -5.72
N ARG A 406 5.61 -15.18 -4.82
CA ARG A 406 4.21 -14.80 -4.64
C ARG A 406 3.90 -13.48 -5.33
N ILE A 407 3.22 -13.58 -6.46
CA ILE A 407 2.96 -12.47 -7.39
C ILE A 407 1.57 -11.82 -7.21
N THR A 408 0.63 -12.51 -6.56
CA THR A 408 -0.74 -12.03 -6.27
C THR A 408 -1.35 -12.88 -5.13
N ILE A 409 -2.63 -12.66 -4.83
CA ILE A 409 -3.41 -13.48 -3.90
C ILE A 409 -3.85 -14.77 -4.61
N GLY A 410 -3.51 -15.92 -4.03
CA GLY A 410 -3.88 -17.23 -4.56
C GLY A 410 -3.45 -18.35 -3.62
N THR A 411 -3.74 -19.58 -4.00
CA THR A 411 -3.36 -20.80 -3.27
C THR A 411 -2.35 -21.59 -4.10
N THR A 412 -1.22 -21.99 -3.52
CA THR A 412 -0.26 -22.87 -4.20
C THR A 412 -0.76 -24.32 -4.22
N LEU A 413 -0.16 -25.17 -5.07
CA LEU A 413 -0.40 -26.61 -5.04
C LEU A 413 -0.11 -27.20 -3.65
N LEU A 414 1.00 -26.85 -3.02
CA LEU A 414 1.41 -27.36 -1.71
C LEU A 414 0.42 -26.98 -0.61
N ASP A 415 0.02 -25.71 -0.55
CA ASP A 415 -0.95 -25.24 0.45
C ASP A 415 -2.29 -25.96 0.29
N SER A 416 -2.72 -26.16 -0.95
CA SER A 416 -3.95 -26.88 -1.26
C SER A 416 -3.90 -28.37 -0.89
N ILE A 417 -2.74 -29.02 -1.02
CA ILE A 417 -2.52 -30.41 -0.61
C ILE A 417 -2.59 -30.52 0.91
N LYS A 418 -1.87 -29.65 1.63
CA LYS A 418 -1.88 -29.62 3.10
C LYS A 418 -3.31 -29.44 3.64
N ALA A 419 -4.08 -28.53 3.04
CA ALA A 419 -5.48 -28.32 3.40
C ALA A 419 -6.37 -29.55 3.10
N ALA A 420 -6.08 -30.31 2.05
CA ALA A 420 -6.89 -31.43 1.60
C ALA A 420 -6.70 -32.72 2.43
N VAL A 421 -5.50 -32.96 2.96
CA VAL A 421 -5.17 -34.16 3.77
C VAL A 421 -5.36 -33.92 5.27
N GLY A 422 -5.22 -32.68 5.73
CA GLY A 422 -5.39 -32.28 7.14
C GLY A 422 -4.24 -32.74 8.05
N ASP A 423 -4.34 -32.40 9.34
CA ASP A 423 -3.22 -32.47 10.30
C ASP A 423 -2.75 -33.88 10.67
N LYS A 424 -3.47 -34.93 10.25
CA LYS A 424 -3.13 -36.33 10.55
C LYS A 424 -2.13 -36.93 9.56
N THR A 425 -1.87 -36.24 8.46
CA THR A 425 -0.94 -36.63 7.41
C THR A 425 0.31 -35.77 7.51
N GLU A 426 1.46 -36.40 7.69
CA GLU A 426 2.75 -35.72 7.62
C GLU A 426 3.06 -35.38 6.15
N VAL A 427 3.09 -34.10 5.81
CA VAL A 427 3.43 -33.61 4.47
C VAL A 427 4.85 -33.06 4.49
N ILE A 428 5.77 -33.76 3.83
CA ILE A 428 7.16 -33.30 3.66
C ILE A 428 7.28 -32.61 2.32
N PHE A 429 7.85 -31.40 2.30
CA PHE A 429 8.09 -30.65 1.07
C PHE A 429 9.58 -30.39 0.88
N GLU A 430 10.09 -30.72 -0.31
CA GLU A 430 11.47 -30.43 -0.71
C GLU A 430 11.51 -29.87 -2.14
N LYS A 431 12.20 -28.75 -2.38
CA LYS A 431 12.38 -28.23 -3.76
C LYS A 431 13.19 -29.20 -4.63
N THR A 432 14.21 -29.81 -4.03
CA THR A 432 15.02 -30.88 -4.62
C THR A 432 15.16 -31.98 -3.57
N PRO A 433 14.92 -33.26 -3.92
CA PRO A 433 14.87 -34.31 -2.92
C PRO A 433 16.25 -34.58 -2.31
N THR A 434 16.33 -34.66 -0.99
CA THR A 434 17.59 -34.98 -0.27
C THR A 434 17.90 -36.47 -0.31
N LYS A 435 19.18 -36.84 -0.14
CA LYS A 435 19.58 -38.26 -0.10
C LYS A 435 18.97 -38.96 1.10
N GLU A 436 18.81 -38.25 2.21
CA GLU A 436 18.23 -38.71 3.46
C GLU A 436 16.72 -38.98 3.32
N THR A 437 15.98 -38.08 2.66
CA THR A 437 14.55 -38.27 2.38
C THR A 437 14.31 -39.45 1.45
N LEU A 438 15.13 -39.61 0.40
CA LEU A 438 15.04 -40.76 -0.51
C LEU A 438 15.50 -42.08 0.15
N ALA A 439 16.43 -42.04 1.10
CA ALA A 439 16.88 -43.20 1.87
C ALA A 439 15.85 -43.67 2.91
N SER A 440 14.94 -42.79 3.36
CA SER A 440 13.83 -43.11 4.27
C SER A 440 12.49 -43.30 3.55
N SER A 441 12.54 -43.76 2.29
CA SER A 441 11.39 -43.87 1.38
C SER A 441 10.31 -44.86 1.82
N ASP A 442 10.65 -45.86 2.63
CA ASP A 442 9.71 -46.90 3.12
C ASP A 442 8.53 -46.34 3.95
N GLY A 443 8.62 -45.09 4.41
CA GLY A 443 7.57 -44.43 5.19
C GLY A 443 6.53 -43.66 4.37
N PHE A 444 6.75 -43.41 3.08
CA PHE A 444 5.87 -42.56 2.26
C PHE A 444 4.79 -43.38 1.54
N SER A 445 3.55 -42.92 1.61
CA SER A 445 2.43 -43.56 0.90
C SER A 445 2.45 -43.25 -0.61
N TYR A 446 2.84 -42.03 -0.97
CA TYR A 446 3.06 -41.59 -2.35
C TYR A 446 3.84 -40.26 -2.37
N ALA A 447 4.31 -39.87 -3.55
CA ALA A 447 4.93 -38.59 -3.84
C ALA A 447 4.17 -37.80 -4.91
N ILE A 448 4.17 -36.47 -4.80
CA ILE A 448 3.66 -35.52 -5.79
C ILE A 448 4.84 -34.66 -6.27
N VAL A 449 5.25 -34.83 -7.52
CA VAL A 449 6.37 -34.09 -8.12
C VAL A 449 5.82 -33.00 -9.04
N ALA A 450 6.00 -31.74 -8.65
CA ALA A 450 5.55 -30.54 -9.35
C ALA A 450 6.76 -29.85 -10.02
N VAL A 451 6.91 -30.06 -11.32
CA VAL A 451 8.03 -29.55 -12.14
C VAL A 451 7.51 -28.97 -13.44
N GLY A 452 8.32 -28.18 -14.15
CA GLY A 452 7.82 -27.48 -15.32
C GLY A 452 8.71 -26.37 -15.83
N GLU A 453 8.18 -25.62 -16.78
CA GLU A 453 8.82 -24.41 -17.30
C GLU A 453 8.78 -23.28 -16.25
N PRO A 454 9.83 -22.44 -16.14
CA PRO A 454 9.68 -21.15 -15.46
C PRO A 454 8.72 -20.24 -16.24
N PRO A 455 8.26 -19.15 -15.63
CA PRO A 455 7.59 -18.09 -16.36
C PRO A 455 8.42 -17.60 -17.55
N TYR A 456 7.77 -17.45 -18.71
CA TYR A 456 8.37 -16.92 -19.93
C TYR A 456 7.36 -16.11 -20.73
N ALA A 457 7.85 -15.22 -21.58
CA ALA A 457 7.04 -14.52 -22.56
C ALA A 457 7.89 -14.17 -23.78
N GLU A 458 7.23 -14.16 -24.94
CA GLU A 458 7.81 -13.73 -26.23
C GLU A 458 9.18 -14.37 -26.54
N MET A 459 10.13 -13.59 -27.09
CA MET A 459 11.43 -14.08 -27.54
C MET A 459 12.22 -14.82 -26.44
N LYS A 460 12.03 -14.44 -25.17
CA LYS A 460 12.69 -15.12 -24.03
C LYS A 460 12.14 -16.52 -23.76
N GLY A 461 10.97 -16.84 -24.31
CA GLY A 461 10.34 -18.14 -24.24
C GLY A 461 10.65 -19.06 -25.41
N ASP A 462 11.38 -18.59 -26.41
CA ASP A 462 11.78 -19.44 -27.54
C ASP A 462 12.65 -20.61 -27.04
N ASN A 463 12.29 -21.84 -27.42
CA ASN A 463 12.97 -23.03 -26.93
C ASN A 463 13.01 -24.13 -28.00
N SER A 464 14.20 -24.36 -28.57
CA SER A 464 14.41 -25.38 -29.61
C SER A 464 14.42 -26.82 -29.09
N GLU A 465 14.60 -27.03 -27.78
CA GLU A 465 14.82 -28.36 -27.19
C GLU A 465 13.62 -28.89 -26.41
N LEU A 466 12.75 -28.00 -25.91
CA LEU A 466 11.52 -28.33 -25.17
C LEU A 466 11.72 -29.36 -24.03
N THR A 467 12.91 -29.41 -23.44
CA THR A 467 13.24 -30.29 -22.30
C THR A 467 12.71 -29.71 -20.99
N ILE A 468 12.35 -30.57 -20.03
CA ILE A 468 11.85 -30.13 -18.72
C ILE A 468 12.99 -29.43 -17.95
N PRO A 469 12.87 -28.11 -17.64
CA PRO A 469 13.93 -27.35 -16.98
C PRO A 469 14.20 -27.78 -15.53
N PHE A 470 15.21 -27.15 -14.89
CA PHE A 470 15.54 -27.34 -13.47
C PHE A 470 15.85 -28.79 -13.06
N ASN A 471 16.51 -29.55 -13.94
CA ASN A 471 16.76 -30.98 -13.75
C ASN A 471 15.48 -31.81 -13.53
N GLY A 472 14.33 -31.36 -14.07
CA GLY A 472 13.03 -31.98 -13.81
C GLY A 472 12.98 -33.48 -14.12
N ASN A 473 13.56 -33.92 -15.25
CA ASN A 473 13.63 -35.34 -15.61
C ASN A 473 14.39 -36.17 -14.56
N ASN A 474 15.49 -35.63 -14.01
CA ASN A 474 16.28 -36.30 -12.97
C ASN A 474 15.53 -36.35 -11.64
N ILE A 475 14.85 -35.27 -11.26
CA ILE A 475 14.04 -35.22 -10.03
C ILE A 475 12.90 -36.24 -10.10
N ILE A 476 12.16 -36.25 -11.22
CA ILE A 476 11.07 -37.22 -11.44
C ILE A 476 11.62 -38.64 -11.30
N THR A 477 12.71 -38.95 -12.00
CA THR A 477 13.29 -40.29 -12.01
C THR A 477 13.78 -40.72 -10.63
N ALA A 478 14.49 -39.85 -9.91
CA ALA A 478 15.05 -40.16 -8.59
C ALA A 478 13.97 -40.45 -7.54
N VAL A 479 12.83 -39.74 -7.59
CA VAL A 479 11.71 -39.96 -6.67
C VAL A 479 10.91 -41.21 -7.07
N ALA A 480 10.57 -41.35 -8.36
CA ALA A 480 9.76 -42.45 -8.87
C ALA A 480 10.44 -43.83 -8.75
N GLU A 481 11.77 -43.88 -8.66
CA GLU A 481 12.51 -45.12 -8.34
C GLU A 481 12.26 -45.66 -6.93
N LYS A 482 11.78 -44.82 -6.00
CA LYS A 482 11.68 -45.12 -4.58
C LYS A 482 10.26 -45.04 -4.04
N ILE A 483 9.44 -44.12 -4.56
CA ILE A 483 8.11 -43.81 -4.03
C ILE A 483 7.11 -43.76 -5.21
N PRO A 484 5.92 -44.37 -5.09
CA PRO A 484 4.86 -44.21 -6.10
C PRO A 484 4.54 -42.73 -6.32
N THR A 485 4.64 -42.26 -7.57
CA THR A 485 4.74 -40.84 -7.91
C THR A 485 3.66 -40.39 -8.90
N LEU A 486 2.95 -39.32 -8.53
CA LEU A 486 2.21 -38.45 -9.43
C LEU A 486 3.13 -37.32 -9.89
N VAL A 487 3.25 -37.11 -11.21
CA VAL A 487 3.88 -35.91 -11.78
C VAL A 487 2.81 -34.92 -12.23
N ILE A 488 2.94 -33.67 -11.78
CA ILE A 488 2.15 -32.53 -12.27
C ILE A 488 3.11 -31.61 -13.03
N LEU A 489 2.93 -31.55 -14.35
CA LEU A 489 3.79 -30.80 -15.27
C LEU A 489 3.22 -29.41 -15.54
N PHE A 490 3.88 -28.37 -15.01
CA PHE A 490 3.53 -26.97 -15.22
C PHE A 490 4.16 -26.45 -16.51
N SER A 491 3.38 -26.15 -17.53
CA SER A 491 3.95 -25.73 -18.82
C SER A 491 2.96 -24.92 -19.64
N GLY A 492 3.47 -24.07 -20.55
CA GLY A 492 2.65 -23.34 -21.51
C GLY A 492 2.45 -24.10 -22.83
N ARG A 493 3.10 -25.27 -22.97
CA ARG A 493 3.19 -26.07 -24.21
C ARG A 493 3.61 -27.52 -23.90
N PRO A 494 3.41 -28.47 -24.83
CA PRO A 494 3.94 -29.83 -24.66
C PRO A 494 5.47 -29.82 -24.54
N MET A 495 6.00 -30.62 -23.62
CA MET A 495 7.42 -30.78 -23.37
C MET A 495 7.89 -32.19 -23.76
N VAL A 496 9.18 -32.37 -24.06
CA VAL A 496 9.78 -33.69 -24.30
C VAL A 496 9.64 -34.54 -23.03
N LEU A 497 8.88 -35.63 -23.13
CA LEU A 497 8.76 -36.63 -22.08
C LEU A 497 9.72 -37.79 -22.40
N GLU A 498 10.79 -37.91 -21.63
CA GLU A 498 11.71 -39.04 -21.77
C GLU A 498 10.99 -40.37 -21.49
N PRO A 499 11.33 -41.46 -22.21
CA PRO A 499 10.73 -42.77 -21.98
C PRO A 499 10.77 -43.22 -20.51
N THR A 500 11.87 -42.91 -19.82
CA THR A 500 12.08 -43.20 -18.39
C THR A 500 11.04 -42.54 -17.48
N VAL A 501 10.62 -41.30 -17.79
CA VAL A 501 9.56 -40.59 -17.06
C VAL A 501 8.23 -41.30 -17.24
N LEU A 502 7.89 -41.70 -18.47
CA LEU A 502 6.66 -42.43 -18.76
C LEU A 502 6.66 -43.83 -18.16
N GLU A 503 7.79 -44.52 -18.07
CA GLU A 503 7.89 -45.86 -17.52
C GLU A 503 7.77 -45.87 -15.99
N LYS A 504 8.48 -44.97 -15.31
CA LYS A 504 8.66 -45.02 -13.85
C LYS A 504 7.54 -44.36 -13.03
N THR A 505 6.80 -43.43 -13.61
CA THR A 505 5.75 -42.67 -12.88
C THR A 505 4.41 -43.40 -12.89
N GLU A 506 3.62 -43.26 -11.82
CA GLU A 506 2.31 -43.88 -11.71
C GLU A 506 1.22 -43.06 -12.39
N ALA A 507 1.30 -41.74 -12.31
CA ALA A 507 0.38 -40.83 -12.99
C ALA A 507 1.08 -39.57 -13.50
N LEU A 508 0.55 -39.02 -14.60
CA LEU A 508 1.06 -37.81 -15.22
C LEU A 508 -0.10 -36.87 -15.57
N VAL A 509 -0.04 -35.64 -15.07
CA VAL A 509 -1.04 -34.59 -15.30
C VAL A 509 -0.37 -33.39 -15.96
N ALA A 510 -0.96 -32.90 -17.05
CA ALA A 510 -0.58 -31.61 -17.64
C ALA A 510 -1.36 -30.47 -16.96
N ALA A 511 -0.62 -29.52 -16.38
CA ALA A 511 -1.14 -28.32 -15.76
C ALA A 511 -0.67 -27.10 -16.58
N TRP A 512 -1.58 -26.55 -17.38
CA TRP A 512 -1.29 -25.47 -18.33
C TRP A 512 -1.23 -24.10 -17.65
N PHE A 513 -0.18 -23.85 -16.86
CA PHE A 513 -0.04 -22.68 -15.96
C PHE A 513 -1.38 -22.32 -15.30
N PRO A 514 -1.83 -23.11 -14.31
CA PRO A 514 -3.21 -23.13 -13.83
C PRO A 514 -3.69 -21.81 -13.17
N GLY A 515 -2.83 -20.83 -12.94
CA GLY A 515 -3.23 -19.55 -12.37
C GLY A 515 -3.32 -19.59 -10.85
N THR A 516 -4.17 -18.75 -10.27
CA THR A 516 -4.14 -18.44 -8.82
C THR A 516 -4.67 -19.53 -7.90
N GLU A 517 -5.43 -20.50 -8.40
CA GLU A 517 -6.25 -21.38 -7.55
C GLU A 517 -5.76 -22.83 -7.50
N GLY A 518 -4.70 -23.06 -6.73
CA GLY A 518 -4.12 -24.39 -6.52
C GLY A 518 -5.11 -25.41 -5.93
N GLN A 519 -6.15 -24.94 -5.23
CA GLN A 519 -7.23 -25.80 -4.75
C GLN A 519 -7.95 -26.54 -5.87
N GLY A 520 -8.03 -25.97 -7.07
CA GLY A 520 -8.60 -26.68 -8.22
C GLY A 520 -7.79 -27.92 -8.60
N MET A 521 -6.46 -27.91 -8.37
CA MET A 521 -5.61 -29.09 -8.60
C MET A 521 -5.82 -30.16 -7.53
N SER A 522 -5.87 -29.77 -6.25
CA SER A 522 -6.12 -30.73 -5.17
C SER A 522 -7.51 -31.38 -5.27
N ASP A 523 -8.52 -30.63 -5.71
CA ASP A 523 -9.86 -31.18 -5.94
C ASP A 523 -9.85 -32.36 -6.92
N VAL A 524 -9.03 -32.30 -7.98
CA VAL A 524 -9.01 -33.35 -8.99
C VAL A 524 -8.15 -34.54 -8.56
N ILE A 525 -6.94 -34.31 -8.04
CA ILE A 525 -6.02 -35.39 -7.68
C ILE A 525 -6.52 -36.22 -6.49
N PHE A 526 -7.35 -35.64 -5.62
CA PHE A 526 -7.96 -36.33 -4.48
C PHE A 526 -9.43 -36.74 -4.71
N GLY A 527 -9.96 -36.54 -5.92
CA GLY A 527 -11.28 -37.05 -6.32
C GLY A 527 -12.50 -36.26 -5.81
N ASP A 528 -12.37 -34.99 -5.46
CA ASP A 528 -13.55 -34.11 -5.29
C ASP A 528 -14.15 -33.71 -6.65
N TYR A 529 -13.35 -33.80 -7.72
CA TYR A 529 -13.73 -33.54 -9.10
C TYR A 529 -13.02 -34.52 -10.04
N ASP A 530 -13.64 -34.89 -11.16
CA ASP A 530 -13.04 -35.80 -12.15
C ASP A 530 -12.25 -35.04 -13.21
N PHE A 531 -11.24 -35.67 -13.82
CA PHE A 531 -10.49 -35.09 -14.93
C PHE A 531 -11.41 -34.95 -16.15
N LYS A 532 -11.59 -33.71 -16.61
CA LYS A 532 -12.38 -33.40 -17.81
C LYS A 532 -11.58 -32.78 -18.94
N GLY A 533 -10.38 -32.26 -18.65
CA GLY A 533 -9.55 -31.59 -19.64
C GLY A 533 -9.19 -32.53 -20.79
N LYS A 534 -9.12 -31.96 -21.99
CA LYS A 534 -8.72 -32.64 -23.23
C LYS A 534 -7.61 -31.84 -23.89
N LEU A 535 -6.56 -32.50 -24.36
CA LEU A 535 -5.45 -31.87 -25.05
C LEU A 535 -5.98 -30.95 -26.18
N PRO A 536 -5.69 -29.65 -26.16
CA PRO A 536 -6.00 -28.74 -27.26
C PRO A 536 -4.84 -28.61 -28.25
N VAL A 537 -3.72 -29.27 -27.95
CA VAL A 537 -2.51 -29.34 -28.77
C VAL A 537 -1.98 -30.76 -28.70
N SER A 538 -1.41 -31.26 -29.79
CA SER A 538 -0.85 -32.59 -29.85
C SER A 538 0.47 -32.67 -29.08
N TRP A 539 0.67 -33.75 -28.32
CA TRP A 539 1.92 -33.99 -27.62
C TRP A 539 2.88 -34.74 -28.53
N PHE A 540 4.03 -34.15 -28.87
CA PHE A 540 5.04 -34.79 -29.73
C PHE A 540 5.92 -35.78 -28.95
N LYS A 541 6.52 -36.74 -29.64
CA LYS A 541 7.49 -37.70 -29.05
C LYS A 541 8.89 -37.11 -29.03
N ARG A 542 9.25 -36.37 -30.07
CA ARG A 542 10.57 -35.76 -30.27
C ARG A 542 10.44 -34.41 -30.99
N VAL A 543 11.37 -33.50 -30.72
CA VAL A 543 11.31 -32.12 -31.24
C VAL A 543 11.45 -32.07 -32.77
N ASP A 544 12.14 -33.04 -33.38
CA ASP A 544 12.27 -33.18 -34.84
C ASP A 544 10.94 -33.47 -35.56
N GLN A 545 9.87 -33.80 -34.83
CA GLN A 545 8.52 -33.97 -35.38
C GLN A 545 7.77 -32.65 -35.60
N LEU A 546 8.30 -31.52 -35.11
CA LEU A 546 7.63 -30.23 -35.15
C LEU A 546 7.94 -29.44 -36.44
N PRO A 547 6.96 -28.73 -37.02
CA PRO A 547 5.58 -28.55 -36.51
C PRO A 547 4.70 -29.78 -36.77
N LEU A 548 3.83 -30.11 -35.81
CA LEU A 548 2.92 -31.26 -35.88
C LEU A 548 1.51 -30.78 -36.23
N ASN A 549 0.94 -31.31 -37.31
CA ASN A 549 -0.42 -30.96 -37.75
C ASN A 549 -1.32 -32.21 -37.69
N ALA A 550 -2.42 -32.12 -36.93
CA ALA A 550 -3.41 -33.19 -36.77
C ALA A 550 -4.10 -33.61 -38.08
N GLU A 551 -4.09 -32.75 -39.10
CA GLU A 551 -4.67 -33.02 -40.42
C GLU A 551 -3.65 -33.55 -41.44
N ALA A 552 -2.37 -33.69 -41.06
CA ALA A 552 -1.32 -34.20 -41.94
C ALA A 552 -1.28 -35.74 -41.99
N ASN A 553 -0.97 -36.31 -43.16
CA ASN A 553 -0.87 -37.77 -43.36
C ASN A 553 0.24 -38.45 -42.53
N SER A 554 1.21 -37.68 -42.03
CA SER A 554 2.34 -38.13 -41.20
C SER A 554 2.13 -37.88 -39.70
N TYR A 555 0.90 -37.65 -39.26
CA TYR A 555 0.56 -37.36 -37.87
C TYR A 555 0.82 -38.55 -36.94
N ASP A 556 1.85 -38.44 -36.10
CA ASP A 556 2.29 -39.47 -35.14
C ASP A 556 2.64 -38.88 -33.76
N PRO A 557 1.64 -38.42 -32.99
CA PRO A 557 1.85 -37.84 -31.67
C PRO A 557 2.16 -38.92 -30.60
N LEU A 558 2.78 -38.50 -29.50
CA LEU A 558 2.81 -39.24 -28.24
C LEU A 558 1.41 -39.30 -27.60
N PHE A 559 0.71 -38.16 -27.55
CA PHE A 559 -0.69 -38.06 -27.17
C PHE A 559 -1.44 -37.18 -28.18
N PRO A 560 -2.49 -37.68 -28.83
CA PRO A 560 -3.16 -36.96 -29.90
C PRO A 560 -3.98 -35.77 -29.39
N LEU A 561 -4.31 -34.85 -30.31
CA LEU A 561 -5.28 -33.79 -30.09
C LEU A 561 -6.59 -34.38 -29.53
N GLY A 562 -7.11 -33.81 -28.45
CA GLY A 562 -8.30 -34.27 -27.75
C GLY A 562 -8.07 -35.40 -26.74
N PHE A 563 -6.83 -35.87 -26.53
CA PHE A 563 -6.52 -36.90 -25.54
C PHE A 563 -6.73 -36.41 -24.09
N GLY A 564 -7.12 -37.31 -23.19
CA GLY A 564 -7.26 -37.03 -21.76
C GLY A 564 -8.08 -38.12 -21.06
N LEU A 565 -7.52 -38.74 -20.04
CA LEU A 565 -8.14 -39.83 -19.28
C LEU A 565 -9.08 -39.29 -18.18
N THR A 566 -9.95 -40.17 -17.67
CA THR A 566 -10.79 -39.94 -16.46
C THR A 566 -10.24 -40.76 -15.29
N SER A 567 -10.58 -40.42 -14.04
CA SER A 567 -10.05 -41.13 -12.85
C SER A 567 -10.85 -42.37 -12.40
N ASN A 568 -11.79 -42.88 -13.23
CA ASN A 568 -12.70 -44.02 -12.92
C ASN A 568 -13.45 -43.85 -11.58
N PHE A 569 -14.32 -42.85 -11.54
CA PHE A 569 -15.06 -42.39 -10.37
C PHE A 569 -16.39 -43.14 -10.18
N ASP A 570 -16.60 -43.77 -9.01
CA ASP A 570 -17.84 -44.46 -8.65
C ASP A 570 -18.98 -43.47 -8.31
N LYS A 571 -19.92 -43.32 -9.24
CA LYS A 571 -21.03 -42.34 -9.21
C LYS A 571 -21.97 -42.51 -8.01
N GLU A 572 -22.00 -43.66 -7.33
CA GLU A 572 -22.96 -43.93 -6.25
C GLU A 572 -22.62 -43.22 -4.92
N LYS A 573 -21.33 -42.96 -4.62
CA LYS A 573 -20.92 -42.34 -3.35
C LYS A 573 -21.27 -40.85 -3.25
N VAL A 574 -21.26 -40.13 -4.39
CA VAL A 574 -21.57 -38.68 -4.42
C VAL A 574 -23.06 -38.41 -4.30
N VAL A 575 -23.93 -39.29 -4.84
CA VAL A 575 -25.38 -39.16 -4.69
C VAL A 575 -25.81 -39.35 -3.22
N GLN A 576 -25.15 -40.25 -2.49
CA GLN A 576 -25.41 -40.44 -1.06
C GLN A 576 -24.87 -39.28 -0.19
N GLN A 577 -23.74 -38.66 -0.54
CA GLN A 577 -23.20 -37.49 0.17
C GLN A 577 -24.02 -36.21 -0.07
N LEU A 578 -24.54 -36.02 -1.29
CA LEU A 578 -25.41 -34.89 -1.64
C LEU A 578 -26.81 -35.01 -1.00
N GLN A 579 -27.33 -36.22 -0.85
CA GLN A 579 -28.58 -36.47 -0.12
C GLN A 579 -28.43 -36.28 1.40
N ARG A 580 -27.24 -36.50 1.97
CA ARG A 580 -26.93 -36.19 3.38
C ARG A 580 -26.84 -34.69 3.66
N ARG A 581 -26.34 -33.88 2.72
CA ARG A 581 -26.22 -32.41 2.85
C ARG A 581 -27.56 -31.66 2.75
N ARG A 582 -28.60 -32.25 2.15
CA ARG A 582 -29.94 -31.63 2.04
C ARG A 582 -30.81 -31.73 3.30
N ARG A 583 -30.40 -32.50 4.32
CA ARG A 583 -31.21 -32.71 5.55
C ARG A 583 -30.81 -31.83 6.75
N VAL A 584 -29.68 -31.14 6.70
CA VAL A 584 -29.22 -30.23 7.78
C VAL A 584 -29.49 -28.76 7.42
N LYS A 585 -30.68 -28.50 6.85
CA LYS A 585 -31.22 -27.14 6.66
C LYS A 585 -32.45 -26.89 7.54
N LYS A 586 -32.61 -27.65 8.64
CA LYS A 586 -33.76 -27.52 9.53
C LYS A 586 -33.37 -27.69 11.01
N MET A 587 -33.27 -26.52 11.67
CA MET A 587 -33.51 -26.23 13.09
C MET A 587 -32.40 -26.46 14.16
N VAL A 588 -31.72 -25.33 14.48
CA VAL A 588 -31.45 -24.73 15.82
C VAL A 588 -30.53 -25.45 16.86
N VAL A 589 -29.40 -24.77 17.16
CA VAL A 589 -28.54 -24.71 18.40
C VAL A 589 -27.66 -25.92 18.78
N GLU A 590 -26.33 -25.80 18.61
CA GLU A 590 -25.27 -25.55 19.64
C GLU A 590 -23.86 -25.83 19.05
N GLU A 591 -23.00 -24.80 18.95
CA GLU A 591 -21.62 -24.87 18.43
C GLU A 591 -20.60 -25.18 19.54
N SER A 592 -19.56 -25.98 19.27
CA SER A 592 -18.37 -25.98 20.13
C SER A 592 -17.60 -24.66 19.92
N SER A 593 -17.77 -23.72 20.85
CA SER A 593 -17.35 -22.32 20.76
C SER A 593 -15.82 -22.10 20.78
N CYS A 594 -15.29 -21.28 19.87
CA CYS A 594 -13.96 -20.67 20.00
C CYS A 594 -14.01 -19.55 21.05
N VAL A 595 -13.38 -19.75 22.22
CA VAL A 595 -13.44 -18.81 23.36
C VAL A 595 -12.93 -17.43 22.98
N TYR A 596 -11.83 -17.32 22.21
CA TYR A 596 -11.28 -16.02 21.83
C TYR A 596 -12.22 -15.16 20.95
N LYS A 597 -13.18 -15.79 20.25
CA LYS A 597 -14.20 -15.10 19.45
C LYS A 597 -15.46 -14.75 20.26
N ASN A 598 -15.61 -15.32 21.45
CA ASN A 598 -16.72 -14.97 22.35
C ASN A 598 -16.43 -13.61 22.99
N GLY A 599 -17.24 -12.60 22.65
CA GLY A 599 -17.13 -11.25 23.21
C GLY A 599 -17.32 -11.19 24.72
N ASP A 600 -18.08 -12.13 25.29
CA ASP A 600 -18.43 -12.17 26.71
C ASP A 600 -17.40 -12.92 27.57
N ALA A 601 -16.41 -13.57 26.96
CA ALA A 601 -15.37 -14.29 27.68
C ALA A 601 -14.32 -13.32 28.27
N PRO A 602 -13.77 -13.58 29.48
CA PRO A 602 -12.72 -12.75 30.07
C PRO A 602 -11.51 -12.60 29.15
N VAL A 603 -10.89 -11.41 29.11
CA VAL A 603 -9.74 -11.09 28.25
C VAL A 603 -8.63 -12.15 28.35
N GLU A 604 -8.22 -12.52 29.55
CA GLU A 604 -7.14 -13.51 29.75
C GLU A 604 -7.51 -14.91 29.22
N ALA A 605 -8.79 -15.29 29.28
CA ALA A 605 -9.26 -16.54 28.70
C ALA A 605 -9.19 -16.50 27.16
N ARG A 606 -9.54 -15.36 26.57
CA ARG A 606 -9.47 -15.13 25.12
C ARG A 606 -8.02 -15.08 24.62
N VAL A 607 -7.13 -14.41 25.35
CA VAL A 607 -5.68 -14.37 25.07
C VAL A 607 -5.10 -15.78 25.12
N LYS A 608 -5.34 -16.53 26.20
CA LYS A 608 -4.83 -17.90 26.34
C LYS A 608 -5.33 -18.83 25.24
N ASP A 609 -6.63 -18.77 24.92
CA ASP A 609 -7.22 -19.57 23.85
C ASP A 609 -6.61 -19.21 22.48
N LEU A 610 -6.49 -17.92 22.15
CA LEU A 610 -5.91 -17.49 20.88
C LEU A 610 -4.42 -17.85 20.77
N LEU A 611 -3.62 -17.55 21.80
CA LEU A 611 -2.18 -17.82 21.82
C LEU A 611 -1.88 -19.32 21.64
N SER A 612 -2.72 -20.19 22.22
CA SER A 612 -2.59 -21.65 22.08
C SER A 612 -2.85 -22.15 20.66
N ARG A 613 -3.56 -21.37 19.84
CA ARG A 613 -3.90 -21.68 18.45
C ARG A 613 -2.91 -21.08 17.45
N MET A 614 -2.03 -20.18 17.89
CA MET A 614 -1.10 -19.46 17.02
C MET A 614 0.18 -20.26 16.74
N THR A 615 0.58 -20.26 15.47
CA THR A 615 1.88 -20.73 15.00
C THR A 615 2.98 -19.72 15.34
N LEU A 616 4.24 -20.11 15.19
CA LEU A 616 5.37 -19.20 15.39
C LEU A 616 5.33 -17.99 14.42
N PRO A 617 5.09 -18.15 13.10
CA PRO A 617 4.91 -17.02 12.19
C PRO A 617 3.77 -16.07 12.59
N GLU A 618 2.62 -16.61 13.03
CA GLU A 618 1.53 -15.77 13.51
C GLU A 618 1.92 -14.98 14.76
N LYS A 619 2.73 -15.57 15.66
CA LYS A 619 3.25 -14.91 16.86
C LYS A 619 4.25 -13.81 16.51
N ILE A 620 5.24 -14.11 15.67
CA ILE A 620 6.23 -13.12 15.23
C ILE A 620 5.54 -11.99 14.46
N GLY A 621 4.59 -12.32 13.57
CA GLY A 621 3.77 -11.34 12.87
C GLY A 621 3.06 -10.38 13.81
N GLN A 622 2.50 -10.87 14.93
CA GLN A 622 1.91 -10.00 15.95
C GLN A 622 2.93 -9.03 16.57
N MET A 623 4.19 -9.42 16.71
CA MET A 623 5.29 -8.59 17.21
C MET A 623 5.83 -7.61 16.16
N THR A 624 5.35 -7.66 14.92
CA THR A 624 5.82 -6.81 13.83
C THR A 624 4.86 -5.64 13.58
N GLN A 625 5.39 -4.42 13.68
CA GLN A 625 4.74 -3.21 13.21
C GLN A 625 5.44 -2.68 11.95
N ILE A 626 4.66 -2.41 10.91
CA ILE A 626 5.16 -1.93 9.60
C ILE A 626 4.61 -0.54 9.28
N GLU A 627 5.25 0.13 8.34
CA GLU A 627 4.78 1.40 7.81
C GLU A 627 3.72 1.19 6.73
N ARG A 628 2.73 2.09 6.66
CA ARG A 628 1.60 1.98 5.71
C ARG A 628 2.00 1.91 4.24
N ARG A 629 3.16 2.42 3.83
CA ARG A 629 3.67 2.36 2.44
C ARG A 629 4.11 0.96 2.04
N VAL A 630 4.45 0.11 2.99
CA VAL A 630 4.80 -1.30 2.75
C VAL A 630 3.68 -2.26 3.17
N ALA A 631 2.55 -1.73 3.64
CA ALA A 631 1.37 -2.51 4.00
C ALA A 631 0.63 -2.96 2.74
N SER A 632 0.61 -4.28 2.52
CA SER A 632 -0.06 -4.96 1.40
C SER A 632 -0.94 -6.10 1.93
N PRO A 633 -1.87 -6.66 1.14
CA PRO A 633 -2.63 -7.83 1.57
C PRO A 633 -1.73 -9.02 1.96
N SER A 634 -0.60 -9.26 1.25
CA SER A 634 0.37 -10.30 1.64
C SER A 634 1.04 -10.03 2.99
N ALA A 635 1.38 -8.77 3.32
CA ALA A 635 1.91 -8.44 4.64
C ALA A 635 0.96 -8.97 5.74
N PHE A 636 -0.34 -8.81 5.59
CA PHE A 636 -1.31 -9.30 6.56
C PHE A 636 -1.60 -10.80 6.49
N THR A 637 -1.69 -11.40 5.30
CA THR A 637 -2.08 -12.82 5.17
C THR A 637 -0.92 -13.80 5.29
N ASP A 638 0.28 -13.37 4.93
CA ASP A 638 1.46 -14.26 4.81
C ASP A 638 2.44 -14.03 5.95
N PHE A 639 2.54 -12.77 6.41
CA PHE A 639 3.40 -12.37 7.52
C PHE A 639 2.63 -12.04 8.80
N PHE A 640 1.29 -12.17 8.78
CA PHE A 640 0.41 -12.04 9.95
C PHE A 640 0.62 -10.75 10.75
N ILE A 641 0.97 -9.66 10.06
CA ILE A 641 1.38 -8.39 10.65
C ILE A 641 0.39 -7.95 11.73
N GLY A 642 0.94 -7.63 12.90
CA GLY A 642 0.19 -7.27 14.09
C GLY A 642 -0.19 -5.80 14.13
N SER A 643 0.58 -4.93 13.51
CA SER A 643 0.36 -3.49 13.56
C SER A 643 0.86 -2.77 12.31
N VAL A 644 0.20 -1.66 11.99
CA VAL A 644 0.62 -0.72 10.96
C VAL A 644 0.72 0.66 11.58
N LEU A 645 1.61 1.51 11.07
CA LEU A 645 1.68 2.91 11.44
C LEU A 645 1.85 3.82 10.23
N ASN A 646 1.62 5.12 10.41
CA ASN A 646 2.11 6.14 9.48
C ASN A 646 3.25 6.95 10.11
N ALA A 647 4.33 7.15 9.34
CA ALA A 647 5.35 8.12 9.70
C ALA A 647 4.78 9.56 9.65
N GLY A 648 5.47 10.52 10.26
CA GLY A 648 5.14 11.94 10.12
C GLY A 648 5.11 12.35 8.64
N GLY A 649 3.96 12.78 8.13
CA GLY A 649 3.76 13.09 6.71
C GLY A 649 3.57 11.90 5.77
N SER A 650 3.56 10.66 6.27
CA SER A 650 3.13 9.50 5.48
C SER A 650 1.61 9.43 5.42
N VAL A 651 1.04 10.22 4.53
CA VAL A 651 -0.40 10.34 4.34
C VAL A 651 -0.88 9.47 3.16
N PRO A 652 -2.19 9.13 3.06
CA PRO A 652 -2.73 8.43 1.89
C PRO A 652 -2.43 9.16 0.57
N PHE A 653 -2.64 10.47 0.57
CA PHE A 653 -2.32 11.43 -0.49
C PHE A 653 -2.37 12.85 0.09
N GLU A 654 -1.95 13.87 -0.68
CA GLU A 654 -1.93 15.26 -0.23
C GLU A 654 -3.33 15.74 0.22
N ASP A 655 -3.39 16.41 1.37
CA ASP A 655 -4.62 16.93 2.00
C ASP A 655 -5.72 15.89 2.25
N ALA A 656 -5.34 14.62 2.42
CA ALA A 656 -6.25 13.54 2.81
C ALA A 656 -7.00 13.86 4.12
N LYS A 657 -8.34 13.76 4.05
CA LYS A 657 -9.26 13.99 5.16
C LYS A 657 -9.44 12.70 5.97
N SER A 658 -9.99 12.80 7.19
CA SER A 658 -10.22 11.62 8.05
C SER A 658 -11.01 10.49 7.37
N SER A 659 -11.91 10.80 6.43
CA SER A 659 -12.62 9.78 5.64
C SER A 659 -11.68 8.93 4.79
N ASP A 660 -10.67 9.54 4.18
CA ASP A 660 -9.71 8.89 3.28
C ASP A 660 -8.75 8.01 4.08
N TRP A 661 -8.33 8.51 5.25
CA TRP A 661 -7.57 7.73 6.24
C TRP A 661 -8.36 6.50 6.71
N ALA A 662 -9.64 6.69 7.07
CA ALA A 662 -10.49 5.61 7.53
C ALA A 662 -10.70 4.54 6.44
N ASP A 663 -10.82 4.94 5.16
CA ASP A 663 -10.92 4.00 4.04
C ASP A 663 -9.65 3.16 3.87
N MET A 664 -8.48 3.79 3.95
CA MET A 664 -7.19 3.11 3.91
C MET A 664 -7.05 2.11 5.07
N ILE A 665 -7.30 2.54 6.31
CA ILE A 665 -7.13 1.71 7.50
C ILE A 665 -8.13 0.56 7.52
N ASP A 666 -9.39 0.79 7.14
CA ASP A 666 -10.38 -0.29 6.99
C ASP A 666 -9.95 -1.31 5.92
N GLY A 667 -9.27 -0.87 4.86
CA GLY A 667 -8.67 -1.74 3.86
C GLY A 667 -7.58 -2.66 4.42
N PHE A 668 -6.67 -2.12 5.24
CA PHE A 668 -5.67 -2.90 5.96
C PHE A 668 -6.32 -3.87 6.95
N GLN A 669 -7.32 -3.39 7.68
CA GLN A 669 -8.03 -4.22 8.66
C GLN A 669 -8.75 -5.39 8.01
N ARG A 670 -9.48 -5.17 6.90
CA ARG A 670 -10.13 -6.27 6.15
C ARG A 670 -9.12 -7.32 5.67
N SER A 671 -7.90 -6.90 5.33
CA SER A 671 -6.82 -7.81 4.94
C SER A 671 -6.32 -8.64 6.13
N ALA A 672 -6.11 -8.03 7.30
CA ALA A 672 -5.74 -8.74 8.53
C ALA A 672 -6.82 -9.74 9.00
N LEU A 673 -8.09 -9.35 8.92
CA LEU A 673 -9.23 -10.20 9.28
C LEU A 673 -9.41 -11.40 8.34
N ALA A 674 -8.86 -11.36 7.12
CA ALA A 674 -8.89 -12.48 6.19
C ALA A 674 -7.88 -13.60 6.54
N SER A 675 -6.95 -13.35 7.48
CA SER A 675 -6.02 -14.35 8.00
C SER A 675 -6.78 -15.49 8.71
N ARG A 676 -6.13 -16.66 8.83
CA ARG A 676 -6.72 -17.88 9.43
C ARG A 676 -7.39 -17.65 10.79
N LEU A 677 -6.75 -16.85 11.65
CA LEU A 677 -7.26 -16.55 12.99
C LEU A 677 -8.10 -15.26 13.05
N GLY A 678 -8.10 -14.46 11.98
CA GLY A 678 -8.82 -13.19 11.89
C GLY A 678 -8.41 -12.20 12.98
N ILE A 679 -7.12 -12.10 13.28
CA ILE A 679 -6.60 -11.19 14.30
C ILE A 679 -6.53 -9.79 13.69
N PRO A 680 -7.26 -8.80 14.21
CA PRO A 680 -7.22 -7.44 13.68
C PRO A 680 -5.84 -6.81 13.92
N ILE A 681 -5.38 -5.97 13.00
CA ILE A 681 -4.24 -5.10 13.23
C ILE A 681 -4.62 -3.98 14.20
N ILE A 682 -3.65 -3.51 14.98
CA ILE A 682 -3.74 -2.24 15.68
C ILE A 682 -3.00 -1.18 14.85
N TYR A 683 -3.69 -0.11 14.45
CA TYR A 683 -3.08 0.96 13.65
C TYR A 683 -2.62 2.11 14.55
N GLY A 684 -1.35 2.49 14.47
CA GLY A 684 -0.68 3.53 15.25
C GLY A 684 -0.43 4.84 14.49
N THR A 685 -0.51 5.98 15.16
CA THR A 685 -0.12 7.29 14.62
C THR A 685 0.43 8.21 15.70
N ASP A 686 1.32 9.13 15.33
CA ASP A 686 1.77 10.22 16.20
C ASP A 686 0.69 11.31 16.34
N ALA A 687 -0.33 11.06 17.15
CA ALA A 687 -1.32 12.07 17.56
C ALA A 687 -0.87 12.80 18.83
N VAL A 688 0.19 13.61 18.72
CA VAL A 688 0.90 14.21 19.86
C VAL A 688 0.41 15.59 20.31
N HIS A 689 -0.38 16.27 19.48
CA HIS A 689 -1.00 17.57 19.78
C HIS A 689 -2.31 17.73 18.98
N GLY A 690 -3.16 16.70 19.06
CA GLY A 690 -4.29 16.47 18.16
C GLY A 690 -3.97 15.43 17.08
N ASN A 691 -4.90 15.17 16.15
CA ASN A 691 -4.69 14.26 15.01
C ASN A 691 -3.89 14.94 13.89
N ASN A 692 -2.70 15.41 14.24
CA ASN A 692 -1.90 16.42 13.53
C ASN A 692 -1.39 16.03 12.13
N ASN A 693 -1.44 14.75 11.75
CA ASN A 693 -1.11 14.28 10.40
C ASN A 693 -2.28 14.44 9.41
N VAL A 694 -3.51 14.63 9.91
CA VAL A 694 -4.72 14.66 9.09
C VAL A 694 -5.09 16.10 8.74
N TYR A 695 -5.34 16.36 7.46
CA TYR A 695 -5.75 17.67 7.00
C TYR A 695 -7.13 18.04 7.57
N GLY A 696 -7.24 19.25 8.13
CA GLY A 696 -8.47 19.77 8.72
C GLY A 696 -8.75 19.36 10.17
N ALA A 697 -7.94 18.46 10.76
CA ALA A 697 -8.01 18.12 12.17
C ALA A 697 -7.61 19.31 13.07
N THR A 698 -8.09 19.31 14.31
CA THR A 698 -7.70 20.31 15.32
C THR A 698 -6.26 20.08 15.75
N VAL A 699 -5.44 21.15 15.77
CA VAL A 699 -4.06 21.10 16.28
C VAL A 699 -3.99 21.94 17.55
N PHE A 700 -3.73 21.28 18.67
CA PHE A 700 -3.60 21.90 19.99
C PHE A 700 -2.21 22.49 20.19
N PRO A 701 -1.98 23.31 21.23
CA PRO A 701 -0.63 23.68 21.62
C PRO A 701 0.23 22.44 21.90
N HIS A 702 1.51 22.49 21.52
CA HIS A 702 2.48 21.45 21.89
C HIS A 702 2.64 21.35 23.42
N ASN A 703 3.16 20.21 23.87
CA ASN A 703 3.21 19.83 25.29
C ASN A 703 3.86 20.88 26.20
N ILE A 704 4.91 21.58 25.75
CA ILE A 704 5.51 22.65 26.55
C ILE A 704 4.49 23.76 26.85
N GLY A 705 3.68 24.17 25.88
CA GLY A 705 2.59 25.11 26.09
C GLY A 705 1.51 24.55 27.02
N LEU A 706 1.15 23.27 26.88
CA LEU A 706 0.20 22.62 27.78
C LEU A 706 0.72 22.53 29.22
N GLY A 707 2.01 22.26 29.41
CA GLY A 707 2.66 22.32 30.71
C GLY A 707 2.54 23.72 31.33
N ALA A 708 2.69 24.77 30.52
CA ALA A 708 2.55 26.14 30.97
C ALA A 708 1.16 26.46 31.58
N THR A 709 0.12 25.71 31.18
CA THR A 709 -1.25 25.88 31.68
C THR A 709 -1.43 25.44 33.14
N ARG A 710 -0.62 24.47 33.62
CA ARG A 710 -0.81 23.77 34.90
C ARG A 710 -2.24 23.21 35.09
N ASP A 711 -2.87 22.80 33.98
CA ASP A 711 -4.29 22.40 33.97
C ASP A 711 -4.46 20.96 33.47
N ALA A 712 -4.40 20.02 34.40
CA ALA A 712 -4.58 18.59 34.11
C ALA A 712 -5.98 18.27 33.56
N ASP A 713 -7.03 19.01 33.94
CA ASP A 713 -8.37 18.77 33.39
C ASP A 713 -8.46 19.21 31.93
N LEU A 714 -7.87 20.35 31.59
CA LEU A 714 -7.73 20.80 30.20
C LEU A 714 -6.99 19.73 29.37
N VAL A 715 -5.85 19.24 29.83
CA VAL A 715 -5.09 18.20 29.12
C VAL A 715 -5.90 16.91 28.96
N ARG A 716 -6.65 16.50 29.99
CA ARG A 716 -7.59 15.37 29.89
C ARG A 716 -8.67 15.61 28.82
N ARG A 717 -9.27 16.81 28.76
CA ARG A 717 -10.26 17.19 27.73
C ARG A 717 -9.65 17.18 26.33
N ILE A 718 -8.42 17.65 26.17
CA ILE A 718 -7.66 17.59 24.90
C ILE A 718 -7.44 16.14 24.47
N GLY A 719 -7.08 15.26 25.41
CA GLY A 719 -6.95 13.82 25.12
C GLY A 719 -8.26 13.21 24.64
N ALA A 720 -9.40 13.58 25.24
CA ALA A 720 -10.72 13.10 24.82
C ALA A 720 -11.10 13.60 23.42
N ALA A 721 -10.88 14.88 23.12
CA ALA A 721 -11.10 15.44 21.78
C ALA A 721 -10.20 14.76 20.73
N THR A 722 -8.92 14.59 21.06
CA THR A 722 -7.94 13.90 20.21
C THR A 722 -8.36 12.47 19.92
N ALA A 723 -8.84 11.72 20.92
CA ALA A 723 -9.30 10.34 20.74
C ALA A 723 -10.44 10.24 19.71
N LEU A 724 -11.40 11.17 19.76
CA LEU A 724 -12.51 11.21 18.81
C LEU A 724 -12.02 11.49 17.38
N GLU A 725 -11.14 12.47 17.19
CA GLU A 725 -10.61 12.81 15.86
C GLU A 725 -9.71 11.70 15.29
N VAL A 726 -8.95 11.00 16.14
CA VAL A 726 -8.13 9.84 15.76
C VAL A 726 -9.00 8.63 15.40
N ARG A 727 -10.07 8.37 16.17
CA ARG A 727 -11.03 7.30 15.84
C ARG A 727 -11.82 7.60 14.57
N ALA A 728 -12.15 8.86 14.30
CA ALA A 728 -12.81 9.28 13.07
C ALA A 728 -11.98 8.97 11.81
N SER A 729 -10.65 8.93 11.93
CA SER A 729 -9.75 8.52 10.85
C SER A 729 -9.46 7.02 10.80
N GLY A 730 -10.12 6.21 11.66
CA GLY A 730 -9.93 4.76 11.74
C GLY A 730 -8.70 4.30 12.53
N VAL A 731 -7.93 5.23 13.11
CA VAL A 731 -6.74 4.91 13.88
C VAL A 731 -7.15 4.43 15.28
N HIS A 732 -6.41 3.46 15.83
CA HIS A 732 -6.76 2.79 17.09
C HIS A 732 -5.82 3.17 18.24
N TRP A 733 -4.62 3.62 17.90
CA TRP A 733 -3.50 3.78 18.82
C TRP A 733 -2.77 5.10 18.55
N ALA A 734 -2.71 5.95 19.57
CA ALA A 734 -1.97 7.21 19.54
C ALA A 734 -0.62 7.02 20.23
N PHE A 735 0.48 7.42 19.57
CA PHE A 735 1.82 7.44 20.16
C PHE A 735 2.00 8.66 21.09
N SER A 736 1.18 8.74 22.13
CA SER A 736 1.07 9.88 23.04
C SER A 736 0.55 9.42 24.42
N PRO A 737 0.96 10.06 25.55
CA PRO A 737 1.82 11.24 25.66
C PRO A 737 3.34 10.97 25.61
N CYS A 738 4.10 11.97 25.14
CA CYS A 738 5.50 12.12 25.51
C CYS A 738 5.59 12.66 26.94
N VAL A 739 6.24 11.93 27.85
CA VAL A 739 6.38 12.28 29.27
C VAL A 739 7.84 12.51 29.66
N ALA A 740 8.66 12.88 28.68
CA ALA A 740 10.03 13.30 28.91
C ALA A 740 10.07 14.43 29.95
N VAL A 741 10.90 14.27 30.98
CA VAL A 741 11.21 15.35 31.92
C VAL A 741 12.44 16.07 31.37
N LEU A 742 12.25 17.30 30.91
CA LEU A 742 13.30 18.05 30.22
C LEU A 742 14.42 18.45 31.19
N ARG A 743 15.67 18.23 30.80
CA ARG A 743 16.84 18.73 31.55
C ARG A 743 17.68 19.74 30.76
N ASP A 744 17.56 19.77 29.44
CA ASP A 744 18.32 20.68 28.59
C ASP A 744 17.50 21.13 27.36
N PRO A 745 17.18 22.43 27.21
CA PRO A 745 16.36 22.92 26.10
C PRO A 745 17.08 22.87 24.74
N ARG A 746 18.39 22.59 24.69
CA ARG A 746 19.09 22.37 23.40
C ARG A 746 18.54 21.19 22.61
N TRP A 747 17.85 20.28 23.29
CA TRP A 747 17.19 19.12 22.69
C TRP A 747 16.08 19.51 21.73
N GLY A 748 16.14 18.95 20.52
CA GLY A 748 15.19 19.24 19.44
C GLY A 748 13.78 18.67 19.63
N ARG A 749 13.54 17.90 20.70
CA ARG A 749 12.18 17.48 21.11
C ARG A 749 11.72 18.15 22.42
N CYS A 750 12.39 19.22 22.84
CA CYS A 750 12.06 19.97 24.05
C CYS A 750 10.56 20.34 24.11
N TYR A 751 9.96 20.75 22.99
CA TYR A 751 8.54 21.11 22.93
C TYR A 751 7.57 19.95 23.18
N GLU A 752 8.03 18.70 23.02
CA GLU A 752 7.25 17.50 23.32
C GLU A 752 7.24 17.18 24.84
N SER A 753 8.09 17.83 25.65
CA SER A 753 8.05 17.76 27.11
C SER A 753 7.05 18.76 27.68
N TYR A 754 6.31 18.35 28.72
CA TYR A 754 5.47 19.28 29.49
C TYR A 754 6.28 20.19 30.43
N GLY A 755 7.56 19.91 30.67
CA GLY A 755 8.39 20.75 31.54
C GLY A 755 9.60 20.03 32.13
N GLU A 756 10.38 20.78 32.92
CA GLU A 756 11.58 20.26 33.59
C GLU A 756 11.32 19.62 34.97
N ASP A 757 10.12 19.77 35.50
CA ASP A 757 9.74 19.28 36.82
C ASP A 757 8.93 17.97 36.72
N PRO A 758 9.35 16.89 37.42
CA PRO A 758 8.65 15.60 37.37
C PRO A 758 7.19 15.66 37.87
N GLU A 759 6.87 16.50 38.87
CA GLU A 759 5.50 16.59 39.40
C GLU A 759 4.57 17.24 38.38
N LEU A 760 5.02 18.31 37.73
CA LEU A 760 4.30 18.93 36.62
C LEU A 760 4.03 17.92 35.50
N VAL A 761 5.05 17.18 35.06
CA VAL A 761 4.88 16.17 34.01
C VAL A 761 3.90 15.07 34.47
N CYS A 762 3.95 14.67 35.75
CA CYS A 762 2.98 13.74 36.34
C CYS A 762 1.53 14.24 36.26
N GLU A 763 1.26 15.52 36.50
CA GLU A 763 -0.08 16.10 36.38
C GLU A 763 -0.60 16.05 34.93
N MET A 764 0.28 16.31 33.96
CA MET A 764 -0.08 16.29 32.53
C MET A 764 -0.29 14.87 31.97
N THR A 765 0.09 13.82 32.71
CA THR A 765 -0.24 12.42 32.32
C THR A 765 -1.74 12.15 32.25
N SER A 766 -2.58 13.06 32.77
CA SER A 766 -4.03 13.09 32.59
C SER A 766 -4.49 12.96 31.12
N LEU A 767 -3.62 13.26 30.14
CA LEU A 767 -3.83 12.95 28.74
C LEU A 767 -4.16 11.45 28.50
N VAL A 768 -3.53 10.53 29.24
CA VAL A 768 -3.79 9.08 29.13
C VAL A 768 -5.25 8.78 29.43
N SER A 769 -5.79 9.33 30.51
CA SER A 769 -7.19 9.19 30.88
C SER A 769 -8.13 9.88 29.89
N GLY A 770 -7.69 10.95 29.22
CA GLY A 770 -8.42 11.56 28.11
C GLY A 770 -8.52 10.62 26.89
N LEU A 771 -7.37 10.05 26.48
CA LEU A 771 -7.26 9.19 25.31
C LEU A 771 -7.99 7.85 25.50
N GLN A 772 -7.73 7.18 26.61
CA GLN A 772 -8.23 5.83 26.90
C GLN A 772 -9.54 5.81 27.68
N GLY A 773 -9.90 6.90 28.35
CA GLY A 773 -10.93 6.91 29.39
C GLY A 773 -10.36 6.60 30.78
N VAL A 774 -11.18 6.83 31.81
CA VAL A 774 -10.79 6.64 33.22
C VAL A 774 -11.05 5.19 33.64
N PRO A 775 -10.06 4.44 34.15
CA PRO A 775 -10.27 3.10 34.66
C PRO A 775 -11.15 3.10 35.92
N PRO A 776 -11.98 2.06 36.15
CA PRO A 776 -12.66 1.85 37.42
C PRO A 776 -11.68 1.78 38.60
N GLU A 777 -12.12 2.10 39.81
CA GLU A 777 -11.27 2.14 41.01
C GLU A 777 -10.63 0.77 41.31
N GLU A 778 -11.37 -0.31 41.05
CA GLU A 778 -10.92 -1.69 41.21
C GLU A 778 -10.00 -2.20 40.08
N HIS A 779 -9.72 -1.40 39.06
CA HIS A 779 -8.89 -1.82 37.93
C HIS A 779 -7.44 -2.08 38.36
N PRO A 780 -6.83 -3.24 38.04
CA PRO A 780 -5.50 -3.57 38.52
C PRO A 780 -4.43 -2.60 38.00
N ASN A 781 -3.59 -2.09 38.91
CA ASN A 781 -2.48 -1.22 38.55
C ASN A 781 -1.55 -1.90 37.52
N GLY A 782 -1.15 -1.16 36.49
CA GLY A 782 -0.29 -1.66 35.41
C GLY A 782 -1.00 -2.55 34.38
N TYR A 783 -2.29 -2.88 34.54
CA TYR A 783 -3.08 -3.59 33.54
C TYR A 783 -3.66 -2.61 32.50
N PRO A 784 -3.62 -2.91 31.18
CA PRO A 784 -4.09 -1.98 30.15
C PRO A 784 -5.60 -1.71 30.26
N PHE A 785 -6.02 -0.48 29.94
CA PHE A 785 -7.42 -0.05 29.96
C PHE A 785 -7.76 0.79 28.72
N VAL A 786 -8.95 0.56 28.16
CA VAL A 786 -9.61 1.42 27.16
C VAL A 786 -11.11 1.35 27.41
N ALA A 787 -11.76 2.49 27.65
CA ALA A 787 -13.16 2.56 28.07
C ALA A 787 -14.16 2.11 27.00
N GLY A 788 -13.81 2.26 25.71
CA GLY A 788 -14.67 1.83 24.62
C GLY A 788 -14.15 2.19 23.24
N ARG A 789 -14.99 1.93 22.21
CA ARG A 789 -14.61 2.08 20.80
C ARG A 789 -14.29 3.53 20.37
N ASN A 790 -14.78 4.52 21.12
CA ASN A 790 -14.54 5.95 20.86
C ASN A 790 -13.25 6.46 21.53
N ASN A 791 -12.58 5.62 22.32
CA ASN A 791 -11.30 5.91 22.97
C ASN A 791 -10.17 5.23 22.20
N VAL A 792 -8.96 5.76 22.28
CA VAL A 792 -7.78 5.19 21.60
C VAL A 792 -6.82 4.59 22.61
N VAL A 793 -6.07 3.59 22.19
CA VAL A 793 -4.92 3.07 22.94
C VAL A 793 -3.89 4.21 23.06
N ALA A 794 -3.36 4.46 24.25
CA ALA A 794 -2.32 5.46 24.48
C ALA A 794 -0.93 4.81 24.59
N CYS A 795 0.11 5.57 24.26
CA CYS A 795 1.51 5.17 24.35
C CYS A 795 2.32 6.19 25.15
N VAL A 796 2.74 5.82 26.36
CA VAL A 796 3.66 6.68 27.12
C VAL A 796 5.08 6.52 26.58
N LYS A 797 5.73 7.64 26.24
CA LYS A 797 7.04 7.64 25.57
C LYS A 797 8.00 8.75 26.04
N HIS A 798 9.33 8.60 25.90
CA HIS A 798 10.05 7.37 25.51
C HIS A 798 10.84 6.83 26.71
N PHE A 799 10.64 5.55 27.02
CA PHE A 799 11.14 4.91 28.23
C PHE A 799 12.63 4.55 28.08
N VAL A 800 13.55 5.09 28.87
CA VAL A 800 13.35 6.20 29.83
C VAL A 800 14.57 7.12 29.87
N GLY A 801 14.34 8.40 30.15
CA GLY A 801 15.40 9.40 30.27
C GLY A 801 15.72 10.14 28.97
N ASP A 802 14.87 10.02 27.94
CA ASP A 802 14.98 10.78 26.69
C ASP A 802 15.20 12.30 26.91
N GLY A 803 14.50 12.92 27.85
CA GLY A 803 14.68 14.34 28.20
C GLY A 803 15.95 14.69 28.99
N GLY A 804 16.78 13.69 29.34
CA GLY A 804 17.96 13.83 30.22
C GLY A 804 19.31 13.60 29.53
N THR A 805 19.36 13.58 28.19
CA THR A 805 20.61 13.33 27.46
C THR A 805 21.64 14.45 27.66
N ASP A 806 22.92 14.07 27.71
CA ASP A 806 24.02 15.01 27.86
C ASP A 806 23.96 16.09 26.77
N LYS A 807 23.99 17.36 27.22
CA LYS A 807 23.88 18.57 26.39
C LYS A 807 22.62 18.66 25.54
N GLY A 808 21.58 17.88 25.86
CA GLY A 808 20.35 17.82 25.09
C GLY A 808 20.55 17.26 23.68
N ILE A 809 21.50 16.36 23.45
CA ILE A 809 21.67 15.72 22.15
C ILE A 809 20.58 14.65 21.98
N ASN A 810 19.77 14.75 20.91
CA ASN A 810 18.75 13.76 20.59
C ASN A 810 19.39 12.37 20.43
N GLU A 811 18.75 11.35 21.02
CA GLU A 811 19.28 9.97 21.03
C GLU A 811 20.63 9.78 21.73
N GLY A 812 21.10 10.82 22.42
CA GLY A 812 22.35 10.86 23.14
C GLY A 812 22.36 9.97 24.38
N ASN A 813 23.33 10.21 25.26
CA ASN A 813 23.51 9.42 26.47
C ASN A 813 23.01 10.19 27.70
N THR A 814 22.10 9.59 28.46
CA THR A 814 21.68 10.07 29.77
C THR A 814 22.65 9.55 30.81
N ILE A 815 23.37 10.47 31.45
CA ILE A 815 24.40 10.17 32.44
C ILE A 815 23.81 10.44 33.81
N ALA A 816 23.33 9.38 34.48
CA ALA A 816 22.66 9.48 35.77
C ALA A 816 22.78 8.18 36.55
N SER A 817 22.78 8.26 37.88
CA SER A 817 22.55 7.09 38.74
C SER A 817 21.14 6.53 38.53
N TYR A 818 20.91 5.28 38.97
CA TYR A 818 19.57 4.70 38.90
C TYR A 818 18.60 5.47 39.81
N GLU A 819 19.07 5.94 40.96
CA GLU A 819 18.28 6.73 41.91
C GLU A 819 17.82 8.05 41.31
N GLU A 820 18.70 8.73 40.54
CA GLU A 820 18.33 9.94 39.80
C GLU A 820 17.33 9.64 38.69
N LEU A 821 17.54 8.56 37.92
CA LEU A 821 16.61 8.13 36.88
C LEU A 821 15.24 7.80 37.47
N GLU A 822 15.20 7.09 38.61
CA GLU A 822 13.99 6.71 39.35
C GLU A 822 13.27 7.91 39.96
N LYS A 823 14.01 8.92 40.43
CA LYS A 823 13.47 10.13 41.02
C LYS A 823 12.94 11.13 39.98
N ILE A 824 13.60 11.24 38.82
CA ILE A 824 13.33 12.29 37.84
C ILE A 824 12.51 11.76 36.67
N HIS A 825 12.96 10.68 36.02
CA HIS A 825 12.43 10.27 34.71
C HIS A 825 11.40 9.14 34.77
N ILE A 826 11.37 8.33 35.84
CA ILE A 826 10.40 7.24 36.04
C ILE A 826 9.03 7.69 36.62
N PRO A 827 8.89 8.72 37.47
CA PRO A 827 7.61 9.02 38.13
C PRO A 827 6.41 9.22 37.18
N PRO A 828 6.55 9.89 36.03
CA PRO A 828 5.43 9.99 35.07
C PRO A 828 4.93 8.62 34.59
N TYR A 829 5.82 7.64 34.41
CA TYR A 829 5.42 6.28 34.01
C TYR A 829 4.58 5.59 35.10
N LEU A 830 4.90 5.77 36.37
CA LEU A 830 4.09 5.24 37.48
C LEU A 830 2.65 5.81 37.44
N LYS A 831 2.52 7.11 37.16
CA LYS A 831 1.21 7.76 37.02
C LYS A 831 0.44 7.26 35.80
N CYS A 832 1.11 7.04 34.66
CA CYS A 832 0.48 6.45 33.48
C CYS A 832 0.04 5.00 33.72
N LEU A 833 0.82 4.20 34.46
CA LEU A 833 0.47 2.82 34.82
C LEU A 833 -0.78 2.76 35.73
N ALA A 834 -0.89 3.69 36.68
CA ALA A 834 -2.07 3.82 37.53
C ALA A 834 -3.33 4.23 36.75
N GLN A 835 -3.16 4.88 35.59
CA GLN A 835 -4.24 5.22 34.66
C GLN A 835 -4.53 4.11 33.64
N GLY A 836 -3.86 2.96 33.74
CA GLY A 836 -4.05 1.83 32.84
C GLY A 836 -3.49 2.06 31.44
N VAL A 837 -2.39 2.81 31.28
CA VAL A 837 -1.74 3.02 29.97
C VAL A 837 -1.48 1.69 29.27
N SER A 838 -1.86 1.61 28.00
CA SER A 838 -1.86 0.33 27.27
C SER A 838 -0.51 -0.03 26.66
N THR A 839 0.29 0.96 26.24
CA THR A 839 1.58 0.73 25.62
C THR A 839 2.65 1.68 26.16
N VAL A 840 3.91 1.23 26.11
CA VAL A 840 5.11 2.03 26.42
C VAL A 840 6.02 1.96 25.21
N MET A 841 6.64 3.07 24.80
CA MET A 841 7.65 3.07 23.73
C MET A 841 9.05 3.24 24.32
N ALA A 842 10.01 2.40 23.94
CA ALA A 842 11.41 2.51 24.38
C ALA A 842 12.13 3.68 23.68
N SER A 843 12.97 4.41 24.42
CA SER A 843 13.76 5.54 23.91
C SER A 843 14.97 5.09 23.10
N TYR A 844 15.35 5.87 22.08
CA TYR A 844 16.62 5.71 21.37
C TYR A 844 17.87 5.98 22.22
N SER A 845 17.70 6.79 23.28
CA SER A 845 18.82 7.25 24.10
C SER A 845 19.55 6.08 24.75
N SER A 846 20.76 6.37 25.21
CA SER A 846 21.51 5.47 26.09
C SER A 846 21.35 5.89 27.54
N TRP A 847 21.49 4.95 28.46
CA TRP A 847 21.71 5.22 29.87
C TRP A 847 23.10 4.71 30.25
N ASN A 848 23.96 5.62 30.73
CA ASN A 848 25.36 5.32 31.08
C ASN A 848 26.12 4.51 30.00
N GLY A 849 25.89 4.85 28.73
CA GLY A 849 26.55 4.24 27.57
C GLY A 849 25.85 2.99 27.01
N THR A 850 24.80 2.49 27.66
CA THR A 850 24.02 1.34 27.18
C THR A 850 22.75 1.81 26.48
N ARG A 851 22.55 1.40 25.22
CA ARG A 851 21.33 1.70 24.46
C ARG A 851 20.09 1.13 25.15
N LEU A 852 19.06 1.94 25.32
CA LEU A 852 17.87 1.54 26.08
C LEU A 852 17.09 0.40 25.42
N HIS A 853 17.04 0.32 24.09
CA HIS A 853 16.46 -0.83 23.38
C HIS A 853 17.14 -2.17 23.69
N ALA A 854 18.36 -2.17 24.26
CA ALA A 854 19.10 -3.36 24.66
C ALA A 854 19.13 -3.57 26.20
N ASP A 855 18.55 -2.67 26.99
CA ASP A 855 18.69 -2.67 28.44
C ASP A 855 17.64 -3.57 29.12
N ARG A 856 18.00 -4.84 29.35
CA ARG A 856 17.10 -5.80 30.01
C ARG A 856 16.72 -5.38 31.43
N PHE A 857 17.63 -4.74 32.16
CA PHE A 857 17.38 -4.31 33.52
C PHE A 857 16.23 -3.30 33.54
N LEU A 858 16.29 -2.25 32.72
CA LEU A 858 15.24 -1.24 32.66
C LEU A 858 13.95 -1.76 32.00
N LEU A 859 14.05 -2.45 30.85
CA LEU A 859 12.87 -2.84 30.07
C LEU A 859 12.10 -4.03 30.66
N THR A 860 12.78 -4.98 31.31
CA THR A 860 12.13 -6.16 31.89
C THR A 860 12.07 -6.06 33.42
N GLU A 861 13.22 -5.97 34.10
CA GLU A 861 13.25 -6.07 35.56
C GLU A 861 12.59 -4.85 36.23
N ILE A 862 12.79 -3.65 35.68
CA ILE A 862 12.14 -2.45 36.19
C ILE A 862 10.72 -2.33 35.62
N LEU A 863 10.54 -2.11 34.32
CA LEU A 863 9.22 -1.78 33.77
C LEU A 863 8.18 -2.91 33.92
N LYS A 864 8.52 -4.14 33.54
CA LYS A 864 7.56 -5.25 33.48
C LYS A 864 7.39 -5.96 34.82
N GLU A 865 8.48 -6.13 35.57
CA GLU A 865 8.49 -6.88 36.83
C GLU A 865 8.27 -5.96 38.03
N LYS A 866 9.18 -5.02 38.32
CA LYS A 866 9.08 -4.11 39.49
C LYS A 866 7.87 -3.18 39.42
N LEU A 867 7.67 -2.50 38.27
CA LEU A 867 6.55 -1.58 38.08
C LEU A 867 5.25 -2.28 37.68
N GLY A 868 5.32 -3.55 37.29
CA GLY A 868 4.15 -4.40 37.05
C GLY A 868 3.42 -4.15 35.72
N PHE A 869 4.02 -3.49 34.74
CA PHE A 869 3.38 -3.22 33.45
C PHE A 869 2.94 -4.51 32.73
N LYS A 870 1.66 -4.61 32.33
CA LYS A 870 1.04 -5.76 31.63
C LYS A 870 0.60 -5.48 30.20
N GLY A 871 0.66 -4.22 29.75
CA GLY A 871 0.57 -3.86 28.34
C GLY A 871 1.79 -4.32 27.55
N PHE A 872 1.92 -3.85 26.30
CA PHE A 872 3.07 -4.20 25.46
C PHE A 872 4.05 -3.03 25.29
N LEU A 873 5.34 -3.35 25.29
CA LEU A 873 6.46 -2.45 25.05
C LEU A 873 6.80 -2.45 23.55
N VAL A 874 6.72 -1.28 22.91
CA VAL A 874 7.08 -1.11 21.49
C VAL A 874 8.46 -0.45 21.36
N SER A 875 9.23 -0.81 20.33
CA SER A 875 10.40 0.00 19.96
C SER A 875 9.98 1.31 19.29
N ASP A 876 10.79 2.35 19.41
CA ASP A 876 10.74 3.47 18.47
C ASP A 876 11.23 3.06 17.05
N TRP A 877 11.04 3.93 16.05
CA TRP A 877 11.31 3.74 14.62
C TRP A 877 12.76 3.33 14.32
N GLU A 878 12.94 2.11 13.81
CA GLU A 878 14.27 1.52 13.56
C GLU A 878 15.17 1.56 14.81
N GLY A 879 14.59 1.58 16.02
CA GLY A 879 15.35 1.68 17.27
C GLY A 879 16.26 0.48 17.52
N LEU A 880 15.89 -0.69 16.98
CA LEU A 880 16.74 -1.88 16.97
C LEU A 880 17.98 -1.67 16.12
N ASP A 881 17.83 -1.14 14.90
CA ASP A 881 18.92 -0.94 13.95
C ASP A 881 20.06 -0.11 14.58
N ARG A 882 19.72 0.81 15.49
CA ARG A 882 20.66 1.69 16.20
C ARG A 882 21.53 0.99 17.26
N LEU A 883 21.37 -0.33 17.43
CA LEU A 883 22.21 -1.15 18.31
C LEU A 883 23.53 -1.58 17.67
N SER A 884 23.71 -1.38 16.36
CA SER A 884 24.97 -1.67 15.65
C SER A 884 25.49 -0.44 14.92
N GLU A 885 26.81 -0.38 14.72
CA GLU A 885 27.48 0.66 13.92
C GLU A 885 28.26 -0.01 12.78
N PRO A 886 27.97 0.29 11.49
CA PRO A 886 26.88 1.15 10.98
C PRO A 886 25.47 0.65 11.37
N GLN A 887 24.50 1.57 11.43
CA GLN A 887 23.10 1.26 11.76
C GLN A 887 22.57 0.07 10.95
N GLY A 888 22.01 -0.92 11.64
CA GLY A 888 21.43 -2.13 11.04
C GLY A 888 22.43 -3.11 10.40
N SER A 889 23.75 -2.84 10.47
CA SER A 889 24.78 -3.69 9.86
C SER A 889 24.82 -5.12 10.43
N ASN A 890 24.44 -5.29 11.71
CA ASN A 890 24.28 -6.60 12.33
C ASN A 890 22.85 -6.77 12.84
N TYR A 891 21.90 -6.86 11.91
CA TYR A 891 20.47 -6.86 12.21
C TYR A 891 20.04 -8.03 13.10
N ARG A 892 20.58 -9.24 12.87
CA ARG A 892 20.36 -10.41 13.74
C ARG A 892 20.79 -10.15 15.20
N TYR A 893 21.94 -9.50 15.43
CA TYR A 893 22.35 -9.10 16.77
C TYR A 893 21.39 -8.09 17.39
N CYS A 894 20.98 -7.09 16.61
CA CYS A 894 20.05 -6.04 17.05
C CYS A 894 18.72 -6.64 17.52
N ILE A 895 18.12 -7.52 16.70
CA ILE A 895 16.89 -8.25 17.00
C ILE A 895 17.05 -9.09 18.27
N LYS A 896 18.07 -9.95 18.32
CA LYS A 896 18.32 -10.82 19.46
C LYS A 896 18.42 -10.03 20.76
N THR A 897 19.20 -8.96 20.73
CA THR A 897 19.49 -8.15 21.92
C THR A 897 18.23 -7.45 22.41
N ALA A 898 17.48 -6.79 21.53
CA ALA A 898 16.32 -6.00 21.93
C ALA A 898 15.13 -6.85 22.37
N VAL A 899 14.83 -7.96 21.66
CA VAL A 899 13.72 -8.83 22.01
C VAL A 899 13.98 -9.56 23.33
N ASN A 900 15.23 -10.01 23.58
CA ASN A 900 15.60 -10.60 24.87
C ASN A 900 15.67 -9.55 25.99
N ALA A 901 15.95 -8.28 25.69
CA ALA A 901 15.86 -7.19 26.66
C ALA A 901 14.42 -6.91 27.11
N GLY A 902 13.44 -7.19 26.24
CA GLY A 902 12.03 -7.17 26.60
C GLY A 902 11.12 -6.46 25.60
N ILE A 903 11.59 -6.02 24.43
CA ILE A 903 10.71 -5.45 23.41
C ILE A 903 9.65 -6.47 22.99
N ASP A 904 8.37 -6.06 22.98
CA ASP A 904 7.24 -6.91 22.61
C ASP A 904 6.83 -6.72 21.15
N MET A 905 6.76 -5.46 20.70
CA MET A 905 6.45 -5.11 19.32
C MET A 905 7.59 -4.26 18.74
N VAL A 906 8.02 -4.58 17.53
CA VAL A 906 9.11 -3.87 16.86
C VAL A 906 8.53 -3.00 15.76
N MET A 907 8.87 -1.71 15.81
CA MET A 907 8.64 -0.73 14.74
C MET A 907 9.73 -0.90 13.67
N VAL A 908 9.50 -1.83 12.74
CA VAL A 908 10.49 -2.28 11.72
C VAL A 908 10.66 -1.32 10.54
N PRO A 909 9.85 -0.27 10.49
CA PRO A 909 8.87 0.07 9.44
C PRO A 909 8.89 -0.68 8.09
N PHE A 910 10.04 -0.94 7.48
CA PHE A 910 10.14 -1.33 6.06
C PHE A 910 10.70 -2.73 5.82
N LYS A 911 11.74 -3.14 6.56
CA LYS A 911 12.45 -4.42 6.36
C LYS A 911 11.77 -5.59 7.07
N TYR A 912 10.44 -5.61 7.07
CA TYR A 912 9.64 -6.52 7.91
C TYR A 912 9.82 -7.99 7.53
N GLU A 913 10.04 -8.32 6.25
CA GLU A 913 10.33 -9.69 5.82
C GLU A 913 11.66 -10.18 6.39
N GLN A 914 12.70 -9.35 6.33
CA GLN A 914 14.01 -9.66 6.91
C GLN A 914 13.91 -9.81 8.44
N PHE A 915 13.21 -8.88 9.11
CA PHE A 915 12.98 -8.96 10.55
C PHE A 915 12.29 -10.26 10.95
N ILE A 916 11.22 -10.65 10.24
CA ILE A 916 10.46 -11.88 10.54
C ILE A 916 11.31 -13.12 10.29
N GLN A 917 12.11 -13.16 9.23
CA GLN A 917 13.03 -14.26 8.96
C GLN A 917 14.11 -14.36 10.05
N ASP A 918 14.81 -13.27 10.35
CA ASP A 918 15.86 -13.26 11.37
C ASP A 918 15.31 -13.60 12.77
N MET A 919 14.11 -13.11 13.11
CA MET A 919 13.38 -13.49 14.32
C MET A 919 13.07 -14.99 14.36
N THR A 920 12.59 -15.54 13.26
CA THR A 920 12.27 -16.98 13.15
C THR A 920 13.53 -17.80 13.39
N ASP A 921 14.63 -17.48 12.71
CA ASP A 921 15.91 -18.15 12.85
C ASP A 921 16.50 -18.02 14.26
N LEU A 922 16.27 -16.90 14.96
CA LEU A 922 16.69 -16.70 16.35
C LEU A 922 15.87 -17.53 17.32
N VAL A 923 14.58 -17.72 17.06
CA VAL A 923 13.72 -18.56 17.91
C VAL A 923 14.01 -20.04 17.68
N GLU A 924 14.20 -20.45 16.43
CA GLU A 924 14.51 -21.83 16.06
C GLU A 924 15.90 -22.26 16.52
N SER A 925 16.89 -21.34 16.52
CA SER A 925 18.22 -21.61 17.11
C SER A 925 18.22 -21.64 18.65
N GLY A 926 17.11 -21.23 19.28
CA GLY A 926 16.99 -21.12 20.74
C GLY A 926 17.66 -19.87 21.33
N GLU A 927 18.18 -18.96 20.51
CA GLU A 927 18.77 -17.70 20.94
C GLU A 927 17.72 -16.69 21.48
N ILE A 928 16.48 -16.78 21.00
CA ILE A 928 15.30 -16.17 21.63
C ILE A 928 14.37 -17.30 22.07
N PRO A 929 14.11 -17.49 23.38
CA PRO A 929 13.26 -18.58 23.83
C PRO A 929 11.79 -18.33 23.44
N MET A 930 11.06 -19.38 23.05
CA MET A 930 9.62 -19.29 22.72
C MET A 930 8.78 -18.71 23.87
N ALA A 931 9.24 -18.81 25.12
CA ALA A 931 8.62 -18.15 26.27
C ALA A 931 8.63 -16.61 26.16
N ARG A 932 9.72 -16.02 25.62
CA ARG A 932 9.84 -14.57 25.36
C ARG A 932 8.86 -14.13 24.27
N ILE A 933 8.72 -14.93 23.21
CA ILE A 933 7.73 -14.71 22.14
C ILE A 933 6.30 -14.79 22.69
N ASN A 934 6.00 -15.80 23.51
CA ASN A 934 4.69 -15.95 24.12
C ASN A 934 4.35 -14.77 25.05
N ASP A 935 5.27 -14.29 25.90
CA ASP A 935 5.04 -13.10 26.74
C ASP A 935 4.74 -11.85 25.89
N ALA A 936 5.50 -11.62 24.81
CA ALA A 936 5.28 -10.50 23.91
C ALA A 936 3.89 -10.55 23.25
N VAL A 937 3.51 -11.70 22.69
CA VAL A 937 2.22 -11.85 22.00
C VAL A 937 1.06 -11.82 22.98
N GLU A 938 1.20 -12.37 24.19
CA GLU A 938 0.19 -12.29 25.23
C GLU A 938 -0.15 -10.82 25.56
N ARG A 939 0.87 -9.97 25.69
CA ARG A 939 0.72 -8.53 25.94
C ARG A 939 0.06 -7.80 24.78
N ILE A 940 0.44 -8.11 23.55
CA ILE A 940 -0.13 -7.50 22.34
C ILE A 940 -1.60 -7.89 22.18
N LEU A 941 -1.93 -9.17 22.32
CA LEU A 941 -3.30 -9.65 22.23
C LEU A 941 -4.18 -9.08 23.36
N ARG A 942 -3.65 -8.98 24.59
CA ARG A 942 -4.35 -8.36 25.73
C ARG A 942 -4.79 -6.94 25.39
N VAL A 943 -3.89 -6.09 24.89
CA VAL A 943 -4.22 -4.72 24.50
C VAL A 943 -5.25 -4.69 23.36
N LYS A 944 -5.13 -5.55 22.35
CA LYS A 944 -6.12 -5.63 21.27
C LYS A 944 -7.52 -6.04 21.75
N PHE A 945 -7.61 -6.97 22.70
CA PHE A 945 -8.90 -7.35 23.29
C PHE A 945 -9.48 -6.24 24.17
N VAL A 946 -8.67 -5.62 25.03
CA VAL A 946 -9.08 -4.47 25.86
C VAL A 946 -9.56 -3.30 25.02
N ALA A 947 -8.89 -3.02 23.89
CA ALA A 947 -9.29 -1.98 22.94
C ALA A 947 -10.58 -2.29 22.16
N GLY A 948 -11.22 -3.45 22.39
CA GLY A 948 -12.43 -3.87 21.70
C GLY A 948 -12.23 -4.23 20.23
N LEU A 949 -10.99 -4.39 19.79
CA LEU A 949 -10.61 -4.47 18.38
C LEU A 949 -11.18 -5.69 17.65
N PHE A 950 -11.37 -6.80 18.38
CA PHE A 950 -12.01 -8.01 17.85
C PHE A 950 -13.53 -7.86 17.65
N GLY A 951 -14.18 -6.95 18.40
CA GLY A 951 -15.62 -6.68 18.28
C GLY A 951 -15.91 -5.56 17.28
N HIS A 952 -15.06 -4.55 17.24
CA HIS A 952 -15.19 -3.38 16.37
C HIS A 952 -13.88 -3.11 15.62
N PRO A 953 -13.51 -3.98 14.66
CA PRO A 953 -12.25 -3.83 13.95
C PRO A 953 -12.26 -2.69 12.92
N LEU A 954 -13.43 -2.32 12.38
CA LEU A 954 -13.57 -1.29 11.35
C LEU A 954 -13.97 0.06 11.95
N THR A 955 -13.70 1.11 11.18
CA THR A 955 -13.92 2.50 11.56
C THR A 955 -15.39 2.83 11.77
N ASP A 956 -15.69 3.58 12.84
CA ASP A 956 -16.99 4.19 13.06
C ASP A 956 -17.09 5.54 12.32
N ARG A 957 -17.76 5.53 11.17
CA ARG A 957 -17.92 6.72 10.33
C ARG A 957 -18.82 7.79 10.94
N SER A 958 -19.57 7.48 12.00
CA SER A 958 -20.40 8.48 12.69
C SER A 958 -19.58 9.55 13.42
N LEU A 959 -18.28 9.31 13.65
CA LEU A 959 -17.36 10.25 14.29
C LEU A 959 -16.78 11.30 13.32
N LEU A 960 -16.94 11.15 12.00
CA LEU A 960 -16.38 12.11 11.02
C LEU A 960 -16.77 13.58 11.28
N PRO A 961 -17.99 13.93 11.73
CA PRO A 961 -18.35 15.30 12.05
C PRO A 961 -17.61 15.91 13.25
N THR A 962 -16.96 15.11 14.11
CA THR A 962 -16.19 15.63 15.25
C THR A 962 -14.80 16.15 14.84
N VAL A 963 -14.33 15.84 13.62
CA VAL A 963 -13.01 16.24 13.13
C VAL A 963 -12.98 17.73 12.85
N GLY A 964 -12.12 18.46 13.56
CA GLY A 964 -12.01 19.91 13.37
C GLY A 964 -13.29 20.67 13.70
N CYS A 965 -14.18 20.10 14.52
CA CYS A 965 -15.43 20.74 14.92
C CYS A 965 -15.19 21.96 15.81
N ASN A 966 -16.18 22.86 15.86
CA ASN A 966 -16.05 24.12 16.59
C ASN A 966 -15.74 23.90 18.07
N GLU A 967 -16.37 22.91 18.71
CA GLU A 967 -16.15 22.61 20.13
C GLU A 967 -14.70 22.21 20.43
N HIS A 968 -14.06 21.47 19.53
CA HIS A 968 -12.66 21.09 19.66
C HIS A 968 -11.73 22.27 19.41
N ARG A 969 -12.06 23.13 18.44
CA ARG A 969 -11.31 24.37 18.17
C ARG A 969 -11.43 25.39 19.29
N GLU A 970 -12.61 25.55 19.89
CA GLU A 970 -12.81 26.38 21.09
C GLU A 970 -11.98 25.85 22.29
N LEU A 971 -11.87 24.53 22.44
CA LEU A 971 -10.99 23.92 23.44
C LEU A 971 -9.51 24.17 23.12
N ALA A 972 -9.10 24.09 21.86
CA ALA A 972 -7.73 24.43 21.45
C ALA A 972 -7.44 25.92 21.68
N GLN A 973 -8.38 26.81 21.38
CA GLN A 973 -8.29 28.25 21.70
C GLN A 973 -8.17 28.48 23.22
N GLU A 974 -8.92 27.74 24.05
CA GLU A 974 -8.78 27.75 25.52
C GLU A 974 -7.37 27.36 25.95
N ALA A 975 -6.83 26.30 25.35
CA ALA A 975 -5.48 25.83 25.63
C ALA A 975 -4.42 26.85 25.21
N VAL A 976 -4.58 27.47 24.03
CA VAL A 976 -3.74 28.58 23.58
C VAL A 976 -3.74 29.67 24.63
N ARG A 977 -4.90 30.26 24.98
CA ARG A 977 -5.02 31.33 25.99
C ARG A 977 -4.27 31.00 27.28
N LYS A 978 -4.48 29.80 27.81
CA LYS A 978 -3.90 29.35 29.10
C LYS A 978 -2.40 29.04 29.01
N SER A 979 -1.87 28.73 27.84
CA SER A 979 -0.46 28.39 27.63
C SER A 979 0.46 29.61 27.61
N LEU A 980 -0.09 30.79 27.27
CA LEU A 980 0.70 32.00 27.03
C LEU A 980 1.32 32.50 28.32
N VAL A 981 2.64 32.72 28.30
CA VAL A 981 3.38 33.24 29.45
C VAL A 981 3.81 34.67 29.16
N LEU A 982 3.29 35.61 29.95
CA LEU A 982 3.67 37.01 29.88
C LEU A 982 5.01 37.21 30.60
N LEU A 983 6.08 37.47 29.84
CA LEU A 983 7.44 37.64 30.36
C LEU A 983 7.73 39.10 30.75
N LYS A 984 7.17 40.04 29.99
CA LYS A 984 7.33 41.48 30.21
C LYS A 984 6.04 42.21 29.86
N ASN A 985 5.66 43.22 30.65
CA ASN A 985 4.48 44.05 30.39
C ASN A 985 4.70 45.52 30.80
N GLY A 986 5.39 46.27 29.94
CA GLY A 986 5.78 47.67 30.11
C GLY A 986 7.28 47.83 30.40
N LYS A 987 7.89 48.90 29.90
CA LYS A 987 9.24 49.33 30.34
C LYS A 987 9.27 49.83 31.78
N ASN A 988 8.13 50.31 32.28
CA ASN A 988 7.94 50.74 33.65
C ASN A 988 6.87 49.85 34.31
N ALA A 989 7.19 49.28 35.47
CA ALA A 989 6.30 48.41 36.23
C ALA A 989 4.96 49.07 36.61
N ASP A 990 4.92 50.40 36.71
CA ASP A 990 3.70 51.15 37.09
C ASP A 990 2.74 51.41 35.90
N LYS A 991 3.17 51.13 34.65
CA LYS A 991 2.40 51.41 33.44
C LYS A 991 2.38 50.18 32.52
N PRO A 992 1.42 49.27 32.69
CA PRO A 992 1.32 48.08 31.85
C PRO A 992 1.01 48.48 30.40
N PHE A 993 1.52 47.69 29.46
CA PHE A 993 1.29 47.87 28.02
C PHE A 993 0.11 47.03 27.51
N LEU A 994 -0.10 45.84 28.08
CA LEU A 994 -1.25 44.98 27.85
C LEU A 994 -2.32 45.18 28.93
N PRO A 995 -3.62 45.10 28.58
CA PRO A 995 -4.14 44.79 27.25
C PRO A 995 -4.01 45.94 26.23
N LEU A 996 -3.91 45.59 24.95
CA LEU A 996 -3.86 46.53 23.83
C LEU A 996 -5.24 47.18 23.58
N ASP A 997 -5.25 48.41 23.09
CA ASP A 997 -6.48 49.13 22.72
C ASP A 997 -7.03 48.66 21.37
N ARG A 998 -8.17 47.96 21.39
CA ARG A 998 -8.86 47.48 20.18
C ARG A 998 -9.32 48.60 19.25
N ASN A 999 -9.51 49.82 19.77
CA ASN A 999 -10.02 50.97 19.01
C ASN A 999 -8.90 51.87 18.46
N ALA A 1000 -7.66 51.38 18.48
CA ALA A 1000 -6.54 52.07 17.86
C ALA A 1000 -6.86 52.36 16.40
N LYS A 1001 -6.63 53.60 15.93
CA LYS A 1001 -6.95 53.96 14.54
C LYS A 1001 -6.12 53.20 13.51
N ARG A 1002 -4.85 52.92 13.86
CA ARG A 1002 -3.87 52.33 12.96
C ARG A 1002 -2.81 51.58 13.74
N ILE A 1003 -2.54 50.34 13.32
CA ILE A 1003 -1.57 49.43 13.94
C ILE A 1003 -0.73 48.74 12.88
N ILE A 1004 0.45 48.23 13.27
CA ILE A 1004 1.27 47.39 12.40
C ILE A 1004 1.41 45.99 13.00
N VAL A 1005 1.18 44.97 12.17
CA VAL A 1005 1.48 43.57 12.47
C VAL A 1005 2.63 43.14 11.55
N THR A 1006 3.70 42.59 12.11
CA THR A 1006 4.90 42.24 11.34
C THR A 1006 5.63 41.04 11.92
N GLY A 1007 6.66 40.57 11.23
CA GLY A 1007 7.45 39.41 11.62
C GLY A 1007 7.09 38.15 10.85
N THR A 1008 8.04 37.22 10.80
CA THR A 1008 7.96 36.01 9.96
C THR A 1008 6.85 35.04 10.37
N HIS A 1009 6.35 35.14 11.60
CA HIS A 1009 5.37 34.22 12.18
C HIS A 1009 3.95 34.81 12.26
N ALA A 1010 3.76 36.07 11.87
CA ALA A 1010 2.47 36.75 12.02
C ALA A 1010 1.37 36.15 11.13
N ASP A 1011 1.68 35.71 9.91
CA ASP A 1011 0.72 35.12 8.97
C ASP A 1011 1.23 33.78 8.42
N ASP A 1012 1.70 32.92 9.32
CA ASP A 1012 2.21 31.59 8.98
C ASP A 1012 1.66 30.54 9.94
N LEU A 1013 0.60 29.84 9.49
CA LEU A 1013 -0.09 28.82 10.29
C LEU A 1013 0.84 27.65 10.63
N GLY A 1014 1.70 27.26 9.68
CA GLY A 1014 2.64 26.17 9.88
C GLY A 1014 3.70 26.49 10.94
N TYR A 1015 4.20 27.72 10.96
CA TYR A 1015 5.16 28.18 11.98
C TYR A 1015 4.54 28.22 13.38
N GLN A 1016 3.29 28.66 13.54
CA GLN A 1016 2.62 28.61 14.85
C GLN A 1016 2.25 27.18 15.30
N CYS A 1017 2.15 26.21 14.38
CA CYS A 1017 1.93 24.80 14.74
C CYS A 1017 3.24 24.07 15.09
N GLY A 1018 4.34 24.39 14.42
CA GLY A 1018 5.64 23.76 14.63
C GLY A 1018 5.75 22.34 14.04
N GLY A 1019 6.69 21.56 14.57
CA GLY A 1019 6.94 20.18 14.14
C GLY A 1019 5.75 19.26 14.37
N TRP A 1020 5.78 18.06 13.78
CA TRP A 1020 4.68 17.09 13.84
C TRP A 1020 3.33 17.67 13.39
N THR A 1021 3.33 18.51 12.35
CA THR A 1021 2.08 19.07 11.80
C THR A 1021 2.10 18.91 10.29
N LYS A 1022 1.16 18.12 9.75
CA LYS A 1022 1.09 17.67 8.35
C LYS A 1022 2.28 16.81 7.88
N THR A 1023 3.51 17.22 8.18
CA THR A 1023 4.74 16.46 7.91
C THR A 1023 5.54 16.27 9.21
N TRP A 1024 6.54 15.40 9.18
CA TRP A 1024 7.40 15.14 10.35
C TRP A 1024 8.03 16.40 10.93
N PHE A 1025 8.71 17.20 10.10
CA PHE A 1025 9.39 18.42 10.52
C PHE A 1025 8.48 19.65 10.56
N GLY A 1026 7.22 19.53 10.11
CA GLY A 1026 6.34 20.66 9.86
C GLY A 1026 6.66 21.40 8.55
N LEU A 1027 5.88 22.44 8.26
CA LEU A 1027 5.96 23.22 7.01
C LEU A 1027 5.67 24.71 7.32
N SER A 1028 6.01 25.60 6.38
CA SER A 1028 5.60 27.02 6.37
C SER A 1028 4.29 27.20 5.60
N GLY A 1029 3.53 28.24 5.95
CA GLY A 1029 2.35 28.69 5.25
C GLY A 1029 1.04 28.12 5.80
N ARG A 1030 -0.02 28.17 5.00
CA ARG A 1030 -1.36 27.68 5.37
C ARG A 1030 -1.49 26.20 5.07
N ILE A 1031 -0.93 25.38 5.96
CA ILE A 1031 -0.75 23.94 5.72
C ILE A 1031 -1.99 23.10 6.06
N THR A 1032 -2.91 23.62 6.88
CA THR A 1032 -4.18 23.00 7.29
C THR A 1032 -5.25 24.09 7.54
N ILE A 1033 -6.39 23.73 8.11
CA ILE A 1033 -7.47 24.66 8.49
C ILE A 1033 -7.20 25.22 9.90
N GLY A 1034 -7.09 26.54 10.00
CA GLY A 1034 -6.90 27.27 11.26
C GLY A 1034 -6.81 28.78 11.04
N THR A 1035 -6.63 29.52 12.13
CA THR A 1035 -6.55 30.98 12.16
C THR A 1035 -5.11 31.40 12.46
N THR A 1036 -4.51 32.21 11.57
CA THR A 1036 -3.19 32.80 11.84
C THR A 1036 -3.28 33.90 12.88
N LEU A 1037 -2.16 34.26 13.51
CA LEU A 1037 -2.12 35.41 14.43
C LEU A 1037 -2.60 36.71 13.77
N LEU A 1038 -2.24 36.95 12.50
CA LEU A 1038 -2.70 38.13 11.74
C LEU A 1038 -4.22 38.12 11.56
N ASP A 1039 -4.79 36.98 11.16
CA ASP A 1039 -6.24 36.84 10.99
C ASP A 1039 -6.96 37.11 12.31
N ALA A 1040 -6.47 36.53 13.41
CA ALA A 1040 -6.99 36.72 14.75
C ALA A 1040 -6.93 38.19 15.23
N ILE A 1041 -5.82 38.89 14.94
CA ILE A 1041 -5.68 40.32 15.28
C ILE A 1041 -6.68 41.16 14.49
N LYS A 1042 -6.81 40.92 13.18
CA LYS A 1042 -7.77 41.64 12.33
C LYS A 1042 -9.20 41.46 12.82
N GLU A 1043 -9.56 40.23 13.19
CA GLU A 1043 -10.87 39.93 13.76
C GLU A 1043 -11.10 40.66 15.09
N ALA A 1044 -10.10 40.69 15.97
CA ALA A 1044 -10.22 41.29 17.31
C ALA A 1044 -10.36 42.83 17.29
N VAL A 1045 -9.71 43.53 16.35
CA VAL A 1045 -9.78 45.01 16.24
C VAL A 1045 -10.93 45.49 15.34
N GLY A 1046 -11.41 44.64 14.42
CA GLY A 1046 -12.50 44.97 13.50
C GLY A 1046 -12.11 45.97 12.39
N ASP A 1047 -13.12 46.37 11.60
CA ASP A 1047 -12.90 47.13 10.36
C ASP A 1047 -12.58 48.62 10.57
N GLU A 1048 -12.77 49.16 11.77
CA GLU A 1048 -12.49 50.58 12.08
C GLU A 1048 -11.00 50.87 12.33
N THR A 1049 -10.20 49.81 12.56
CA THR A 1049 -8.75 49.89 12.76
C THR A 1049 -8.02 49.55 11.47
N GLU A 1050 -7.17 50.45 10.99
CA GLU A 1050 -6.28 50.18 9.86
C GLU A 1050 -5.14 49.24 10.31
N VAL A 1051 -5.18 47.98 9.87
CA VAL A 1051 -4.12 46.99 10.14
C VAL A 1051 -3.15 46.92 8.96
N ILE A 1052 -1.94 47.46 9.12
CA ILE A 1052 -0.86 47.31 8.16
C ILE A 1052 -0.09 46.02 8.45
N TYR A 1053 0.05 45.17 7.44
CA TYR A 1053 0.84 43.95 7.52
C TYR A 1053 2.01 43.97 6.53
N GLU A 1054 3.21 43.76 7.07
CA GLU A 1054 4.42 43.49 6.28
C GLU A 1054 5.21 42.39 6.98
N LYS A 1055 5.58 41.30 6.28
CA LYS A 1055 6.35 40.21 6.90
C LYS A 1055 7.69 40.70 7.46
N THR A 1056 8.36 41.56 6.71
CA THR A 1056 9.53 42.33 7.16
C THR A 1056 9.24 43.79 6.84
N PRO A 1057 9.27 44.69 7.82
CA PRO A 1057 8.83 46.06 7.62
C PRO A 1057 9.83 46.84 6.76
N SER A 1058 9.33 47.56 5.76
CA SER A 1058 10.11 48.42 4.88
C SER A 1058 10.59 49.68 5.61
N LYS A 1059 11.63 50.33 5.07
CA LYS A 1059 12.13 51.59 5.62
C LYS A 1059 11.07 52.69 5.49
N GLU A 1060 10.29 52.66 4.43
CA GLU A 1060 9.20 53.58 4.15
C GLU A 1060 8.09 53.45 5.20
N THR A 1061 7.69 52.22 5.52
CA THR A 1061 6.65 51.95 6.53
C THR A 1061 7.12 52.39 7.92
N LEU A 1062 8.35 52.08 8.30
CA LEU A 1062 8.95 52.55 9.56
C LEU A 1062 9.15 54.08 9.61
N ALA A 1063 9.42 54.73 8.46
CA ALA A 1063 9.50 56.18 8.37
C ALA A 1063 8.12 56.86 8.48
N SER A 1064 7.04 56.16 8.13
CA SER A 1064 5.65 56.62 8.30
C SER A 1064 5.04 56.30 9.69
N SER A 1065 5.90 56.09 10.68
CA SER A 1065 5.56 55.57 12.01
C SER A 1065 4.72 56.49 12.90
N GLU A 1066 4.65 57.79 12.61
CA GLU A 1066 3.90 58.78 13.41
C GLU A 1066 2.39 58.47 13.53
N GLY A 1067 1.86 57.54 12.73
CA GLY A 1067 0.47 57.11 12.76
C GLY A 1067 0.17 55.81 13.51
N PHE A 1068 1.17 54.99 13.87
CA PHE A 1068 0.91 53.69 14.51
C PHE A 1068 0.74 53.82 16.03
N SER A 1069 -0.36 53.29 16.56
CA SER A 1069 -0.62 53.30 18.01
C SER A 1069 0.27 52.29 18.74
N TYR A 1070 0.49 51.12 18.14
CA TYR A 1070 1.42 50.09 18.60
C TYR A 1070 1.76 49.13 17.45
N ALA A 1071 2.79 48.31 17.68
CA ALA A 1071 3.20 47.21 16.81
C ALA A 1071 3.04 45.86 17.51
N ILE A 1072 2.61 44.85 16.74
CA ILE A 1072 2.66 43.44 17.15
C ILE A 1072 3.68 42.74 16.25
N VAL A 1073 4.78 42.29 16.83
CA VAL A 1073 5.88 41.63 16.12
C VAL A 1073 5.91 40.15 16.49
N ALA A 1074 5.60 39.28 15.54
CA ALA A 1074 5.61 37.83 15.73
C ALA A 1074 6.83 37.19 15.07
N VAL A 1075 7.75 36.69 15.90
CA VAL A 1075 9.02 36.07 15.49
C VAL A 1075 9.25 34.79 16.28
N GLY A 1076 10.14 33.93 15.81
CA GLY A 1076 10.22 32.59 16.38
C GLY A 1076 11.11 31.61 15.64
N GLU A 1077 11.15 30.39 16.17
CA GLU A 1077 11.80 29.25 15.53
C GLU A 1077 10.94 28.71 14.37
N PRO A 1078 11.54 28.26 13.24
CA PRO A 1078 10.79 27.47 12.27
C PRO A 1078 10.37 26.12 12.87
N PRO A 1079 9.44 25.40 12.22
CA PRO A 1079 9.15 24.02 12.57
C PRO A 1079 10.41 23.13 12.52
N TYR A 1080 10.55 22.26 13.53
CA TYR A 1080 11.60 21.23 13.61
C TYR A 1080 11.08 20.03 14.39
N ALA A 1081 11.73 18.88 14.24
CA ALA A 1081 11.51 17.70 15.05
C ALA A 1081 12.82 16.95 15.24
N GLU A 1082 12.97 16.34 16.42
CA GLU A 1082 14.09 15.44 16.73
C GLU A 1082 15.47 16.08 16.48
N THR A 1083 16.41 15.33 15.90
CA THR A 1083 17.79 15.75 15.66
C THR A 1083 17.88 17.04 14.82
N MET A 1084 16.92 17.30 13.94
CA MET A 1084 16.89 18.56 13.16
C MET A 1084 16.59 19.79 14.03
N GLY A 1085 16.05 19.58 15.23
CA GLY A 1085 15.83 20.61 16.23
C GLY A 1085 16.98 20.78 17.22
N ASP A 1086 17.98 19.90 17.24
CA ASP A 1086 19.11 20.04 18.17
C ASP A 1086 19.86 21.32 17.85
N ASN A 1087 19.99 22.21 18.84
CA ASN A 1087 20.54 23.53 18.62
C ASN A 1087 21.36 23.99 19.83
N SER A 1088 22.68 24.12 19.64
CA SER A 1088 23.61 24.56 20.67
C SER A 1088 23.68 26.07 20.86
N GLU A 1089 23.02 26.88 20.02
CA GLU A 1089 23.06 28.34 20.07
C GLU A 1089 21.74 28.97 20.56
N LEU A 1090 20.60 28.32 20.31
CA LEU A 1090 19.27 28.74 20.76
C LEU A 1090 18.93 30.21 20.48
N ARG A 1091 19.36 30.76 19.35
CA ARG A 1091 19.08 32.15 18.94
C ARG A 1091 17.76 32.26 18.18
N ILE A 1092 17.11 33.43 18.23
CA ILE A 1092 15.92 33.72 17.41
C ILE A 1092 16.34 33.81 15.93
N PRO A 1093 15.84 32.93 15.04
CA PRO A 1093 16.25 32.89 13.64
C PRO A 1093 15.58 33.98 12.79
N PHE A 1094 15.86 33.98 11.48
CA PHE A 1094 15.29 34.88 10.47
C PHE A 1094 15.50 36.37 10.75
N ASN A 1095 16.65 36.73 11.36
CA ASN A 1095 16.94 38.08 11.84
C ASN A 1095 15.84 38.62 12.79
N GLY A 1096 15.15 37.73 13.53
CA GLY A 1096 14.02 38.11 14.38
C GLY A 1096 14.40 39.18 15.42
N THR A 1097 15.58 39.06 16.03
CA THR A 1097 16.14 40.08 16.94
C THR A 1097 16.26 41.45 16.29
N ASP A 1098 16.72 41.51 15.04
CA ASP A 1098 16.91 42.77 14.31
C ASP A 1098 15.57 43.39 13.93
N ILE A 1099 14.60 42.57 13.47
CA ILE A 1099 13.24 43.01 13.15
C ILE A 1099 12.58 43.62 14.40
N VAL A 1100 12.62 42.88 15.52
CA VAL A 1100 12.06 43.35 16.80
C VAL A 1100 12.71 44.66 17.22
N THR A 1101 14.04 44.73 17.15
CA THR A 1101 14.81 45.92 17.55
C THR A 1101 14.46 47.13 16.68
N ALA A 1102 14.44 46.97 15.35
CA ALA A 1102 14.16 48.06 14.42
C ALA A 1102 12.74 48.63 14.59
N VAL A 1103 11.75 47.78 14.89
CA VAL A 1103 10.38 48.23 15.14
C VAL A 1103 10.26 48.88 16.51
N ALA A 1104 10.81 48.25 17.56
CA ALA A 1104 10.70 48.71 18.94
C ALA A 1104 11.49 50.00 19.24
N GLU A 1105 12.44 50.38 18.39
CA GLU A 1105 13.11 51.70 18.43
C GLU A 1105 12.15 52.86 18.13
N ILE A 1106 11.08 52.61 17.39
CA ILE A 1106 10.26 53.67 16.77
C ILE A 1106 8.79 53.57 17.23
N ILE A 1107 8.27 52.36 17.41
CA ILE A 1107 6.86 52.10 17.73
C ILE A 1107 6.76 51.28 19.04
N PRO A 1108 5.86 51.62 19.98
CA PRO A 1108 5.59 50.77 21.15
C PRO A 1108 5.22 49.35 20.72
N THR A 1109 5.98 48.34 21.15
CA THR A 1109 5.96 47.01 20.54
C THR A 1109 5.62 45.91 21.55
N LEU A 1110 4.63 45.10 21.19
CA LEU A 1110 4.41 43.76 21.74
C LEU A 1110 5.14 42.73 20.87
N VAL A 1111 5.98 41.91 21.49
CA VAL A 1111 6.58 40.75 20.84
C VAL A 1111 5.82 39.48 21.21
N ILE A 1112 5.37 38.74 20.20
CA ILE A 1112 4.86 37.38 20.33
C ILE A 1112 5.97 36.43 19.88
N LEU A 1113 6.55 35.70 20.82
CA LEU A 1113 7.62 34.74 20.56
C LEU A 1113 7.03 33.34 20.39
N ILE A 1114 7.10 32.82 19.16
CA ILE A 1114 6.71 31.45 18.81
C ILE A 1114 7.95 30.55 18.89
N SER A 1115 8.02 29.65 19.85
CA SER A 1115 9.20 28.78 20.02
C SER A 1115 8.86 27.47 20.70
N GLY A 1116 9.59 26.41 20.40
CA GLY A 1116 9.42 25.11 21.07
C GLY A 1116 10.05 25.06 22.46
N ARG A 1117 10.74 26.13 22.87
CA ARG A 1117 11.64 26.17 24.03
C ARG A 1117 12.05 27.60 24.37
N PRO A 1118 12.67 27.82 25.55
CA PRO A 1118 13.40 29.04 25.82
C PRO A 1118 14.52 29.26 24.80
N VAL A 1119 14.66 30.50 24.33
CA VAL A 1119 15.71 30.95 23.39
C VAL A 1119 16.43 32.15 23.97
N VAL A 1120 17.62 32.47 23.44
CA VAL A 1120 18.40 33.65 23.83
C VAL A 1120 17.56 34.90 23.61
N LEU A 1121 17.30 35.62 24.70
CA LEU A 1121 16.69 36.95 24.68
C LEU A 1121 17.79 37.99 24.85
N GLU A 1122 18.22 38.58 23.74
CA GLU A 1122 19.24 39.64 23.75
C GLU A 1122 18.79 40.80 24.65
N PRO A 1123 19.70 41.39 25.46
CA PRO A 1123 19.36 42.51 26.34
C PRO A 1123 18.67 43.66 25.61
N THR A 1124 19.08 43.94 24.38
CA THR A 1124 18.48 44.99 23.53
C THR A 1124 17.00 44.76 23.23
N VAL A 1125 16.60 43.50 23.01
CA VAL A 1125 15.18 43.14 22.81
C VAL A 1125 14.39 43.38 24.08
N LEU A 1126 14.92 42.92 25.22
CA LEU A 1126 14.28 43.13 26.52
C LEU A 1126 14.21 44.60 26.91
N GLU A 1127 15.19 45.43 26.56
CA GLU A 1127 15.21 46.86 26.88
C GLU A 1127 14.20 47.65 26.02
N LYS A 1128 14.15 47.38 24.71
CA LYS A 1128 13.40 48.20 23.74
C LYS A 1128 11.92 47.85 23.62
N THR A 1129 11.55 46.60 23.83
CA THR A 1129 10.15 46.16 23.71
C THR A 1129 9.30 46.59 24.90
N GLU A 1130 8.01 46.81 24.69
CA GLU A 1130 7.10 47.12 25.81
C GLU A 1130 6.63 45.83 26.47
N ALA A 1131 6.14 44.87 25.68
CA ALA A 1131 5.69 43.58 26.18
C ALA A 1131 6.30 42.41 25.40
N LEU A 1132 6.47 41.29 26.08
CA LEU A 1132 6.98 40.04 25.51
C LEU A 1132 6.14 38.88 26.03
N VAL A 1133 5.57 38.11 25.10
CA VAL A 1133 4.79 36.91 25.39
C VAL A 1133 5.50 35.71 24.78
N ALA A 1134 5.78 34.70 25.61
CA ALA A 1134 6.14 33.38 25.13
C ALA A 1134 4.84 32.65 24.77
N ALA A 1135 4.63 32.43 23.47
CA ALA A 1135 3.44 31.81 22.93
C ALA A 1135 3.62 30.32 22.59
N TRP A 1136 4.85 29.81 22.77
CA TRP A 1136 5.22 28.43 22.48
C TRP A 1136 4.94 28.06 21.02
N LEU A 1137 4.35 26.89 20.79
CA LEU A 1137 3.79 26.47 19.50
C LEU A 1137 2.27 26.29 19.70
N PRO A 1138 1.46 27.34 19.47
CA PRO A 1138 0.05 27.37 19.89
C PRO A 1138 -0.90 26.51 19.05
N GLY A 1139 -0.48 25.97 17.90
CA GLY A 1139 -1.37 25.14 17.06
C GLY A 1139 -2.29 25.97 16.15
N THR A 1140 -3.48 25.47 15.82
CA THR A 1140 -4.33 26.07 14.75
C THR A 1140 -5.12 27.30 15.16
N GLU A 1141 -5.30 27.56 16.45
CA GLU A 1141 -6.28 28.53 16.96
C GLU A 1141 -5.62 29.85 17.43
N GLY A 1142 -5.12 30.63 16.46
CA GLY A 1142 -4.43 31.91 16.72
C GLY A 1142 -5.28 32.94 17.49
N GLN A 1143 -6.62 32.82 17.48
CA GLN A 1143 -7.52 33.65 18.28
C GLN A 1143 -7.20 33.61 19.79
N GLY A 1144 -6.69 32.48 20.31
CA GLY A 1144 -6.34 32.40 21.72
C GLY A 1144 -5.22 33.35 22.15
N VAL A 1145 -4.38 33.80 21.20
CA VAL A 1145 -3.40 34.86 21.45
C VAL A 1145 -4.09 36.23 21.51
N ALA A 1146 -4.95 36.52 20.53
CA ALA A 1146 -5.70 37.77 20.47
C ALA A 1146 -6.55 37.99 21.75
N ASP A 1147 -7.23 36.94 22.19
CA ASP A 1147 -8.08 36.94 23.39
C ASP A 1147 -7.38 37.54 24.64
N VAL A 1148 -6.11 37.19 24.88
CA VAL A 1148 -5.40 37.67 26.08
C VAL A 1148 -4.67 38.98 25.85
N VAL A 1149 -4.13 39.23 24.66
CA VAL A 1149 -3.38 40.48 24.40
C VAL A 1149 -4.31 41.68 24.30
N PHE A 1150 -5.57 41.47 23.91
CA PHE A 1150 -6.62 42.48 23.89
C PHE A 1150 -7.56 42.43 25.11
N GLY A 1151 -7.27 41.59 26.10
CA GLY A 1151 -7.91 41.64 27.43
C GLY A 1151 -9.29 40.99 27.56
N ASP A 1152 -9.72 40.11 26.65
CA ASP A 1152 -10.92 39.29 26.88
C ASP A 1152 -10.69 38.28 28.03
N TYR A 1153 -9.44 37.85 28.19
CA TYR A 1153 -9.02 36.91 29.24
C TYR A 1153 -7.68 37.30 29.86
N ASP A 1154 -7.46 36.86 31.10
CA ASP A 1154 -6.20 37.03 31.82
C ASP A 1154 -5.12 36.06 31.33
N PHE A 1155 -3.86 36.50 31.35
CA PHE A 1155 -2.71 35.60 31.27
C PHE A 1155 -2.69 34.68 32.50
N LYS A 1156 -2.68 33.36 32.25
CA LYS A 1156 -2.60 32.33 33.30
C LYS A 1156 -1.31 31.49 33.23
N GLY A 1157 -0.66 31.46 32.08
CA GLY A 1157 0.49 30.60 31.84
C GLY A 1157 1.64 30.90 32.80
N LYS A 1158 2.32 29.83 33.22
CA LYS A 1158 3.55 29.87 34.02
C LYS A 1158 4.63 29.06 33.34
N LEU A 1159 5.87 29.55 33.34
CA LEU A 1159 7.00 28.89 32.70
C LEU A 1159 7.11 27.42 33.16
N PRO A 1160 6.95 26.44 32.25
CA PRO A 1160 7.13 25.02 32.55
C PRO A 1160 8.60 24.61 32.57
N VAL A 1161 9.48 25.51 32.13
CA VAL A 1161 10.92 25.36 32.03
C VAL A 1161 11.59 26.69 32.34
N SER A 1162 12.76 26.62 32.94
CA SER A 1162 13.62 27.75 33.26
C SER A 1162 14.07 28.47 32.00
N TRP A 1163 13.95 29.80 31.97
CA TRP A 1163 14.54 30.61 30.90
C TRP A 1163 15.98 30.96 31.27
N PHE A 1164 16.95 30.48 30.49
CA PHE A 1164 18.38 30.72 30.77
C PHE A 1164 18.81 32.16 30.42
N LYS A 1165 19.85 32.68 31.09
CA LYS A 1165 20.48 33.96 30.73
C LYS A 1165 21.42 33.82 29.53
N HIS A 1166 22.25 32.78 29.58
CA HIS A 1166 23.26 32.46 28.58
C HIS A 1166 23.24 30.95 28.33
N VAL A 1167 23.52 30.52 27.10
CA VAL A 1167 23.46 29.11 26.73
C VAL A 1167 24.52 28.28 27.44
N GLU A 1168 25.62 28.92 27.83
CA GLU A 1168 26.72 28.34 28.62
C GLU A 1168 26.29 27.94 30.03
N HIS A 1169 25.16 28.44 30.52
CA HIS A 1169 24.61 28.06 31.84
C HIS A 1169 23.82 26.74 31.79
N LEU A 1170 23.61 26.15 30.60
CA LEU A 1170 22.84 24.91 30.44
C LEU A 1170 23.70 23.66 30.70
N PRO A 1171 23.14 22.61 31.34
CA PRO A 1171 21.75 22.50 31.78
C PRO A 1171 21.47 23.26 33.09
N LEU A 1172 20.23 23.75 33.24
CA LEU A 1172 19.74 24.37 34.48
C LEU A 1172 18.87 23.38 35.26
N ASP A 1173 18.96 23.45 36.59
CA ASP A 1173 18.11 22.68 37.49
C ASP A 1173 17.46 23.61 38.52
N ALA A 1174 16.13 23.74 38.47
CA ALA A 1174 15.36 24.56 39.41
C ALA A 1174 15.52 24.15 40.88
N HIS A 1175 15.95 22.91 41.13
CA HIS A 1175 16.16 22.38 42.48
C HIS A 1175 17.62 22.48 42.95
N ALA A 1176 18.53 23.00 42.13
CA ALA A 1176 19.95 23.14 42.49
C ALA A 1176 20.23 24.44 43.27
N ASN A 1177 21.21 24.38 44.18
CA ASN A 1177 21.64 25.56 44.97
C ASN A 1177 22.27 26.67 44.11
N SER A 1178 22.75 26.35 42.89
CA SER A 1178 23.39 27.28 41.95
C SER A 1178 22.46 27.75 40.83
N TYR A 1179 21.16 27.76 41.07
CA TYR A 1179 20.12 28.11 40.08
C TYR A 1179 20.07 29.63 39.82
N ASP A 1180 20.46 30.06 38.61
CA ASP A 1180 20.49 31.47 38.18
C ASP A 1180 19.84 31.71 36.78
N PRO A 1181 18.51 31.56 36.67
CA PRO A 1181 17.79 31.79 35.42
C PRO A 1181 17.56 33.28 35.11
N LEU A 1182 17.27 33.61 33.85
CA LEU A 1182 16.71 34.90 33.44
C LEU A 1182 15.26 35.04 33.95
N PHE A 1183 14.46 34.00 33.71
CA PHE A 1183 13.12 33.86 34.30
C PHE A 1183 13.01 32.46 34.92
N PRO A 1184 12.69 32.35 36.22
CA PRO A 1184 12.67 31.06 36.89
C PRO A 1184 11.48 30.18 36.45
N PHE A 1185 11.60 28.88 36.68
CA PHE A 1185 10.48 27.95 36.59
C PHE A 1185 9.29 28.48 37.39
N GLY A 1186 8.09 28.39 36.81
CA GLY A 1186 6.86 28.93 37.39
C GLY A 1186 6.69 30.45 37.23
N PHE A 1187 7.61 31.17 36.60
CA PHE A 1187 7.44 32.60 36.32
C PHE A 1187 6.32 32.87 35.32
N GLY A 1188 5.63 34.01 35.47
CA GLY A 1188 4.67 34.53 34.51
C GLY A 1188 3.92 35.69 35.14
N LEU A 1189 3.91 36.84 34.47
CA LEU A 1189 3.17 38.01 34.93
C LEU A 1189 1.67 37.80 34.73
N ASN A 1190 0.87 38.45 35.57
CA ASN A 1190 -0.58 38.52 35.37
C ASN A 1190 -0.91 39.86 34.69
N SER A 1191 -1.83 39.88 33.73
CA SER A 1191 -2.57 41.09 33.37
C SER A 1191 -3.84 41.14 34.23
N LYS A 1192 -4.33 42.33 34.59
CA LYS A 1192 -5.70 42.47 35.11
C LYS A 1192 -6.62 42.80 33.92
N PRO A 1193 -7.83 42.24 33.83
CA PRO A 1193 -8.77 42.59 32.77
C PRO A 1193 -9.34 43.99 33.03
N VAL A 1194 -9.73 44.69 31.96
CA VAL A 1194 -10.36 46.02 32.03
C VAL A 1194 -11.87 45.88 32.05
#